data_AF-A0A2E3DUB9-F1
#
_entry.id   AF-A0A2E3DUB9-F1
#
_cell.length_a   1.000
_cell.length_b   1.000
_cell.length_c   1.000
_cell.angle_alpha   90.00
_cell.angle_beta   90.00
_cell.angle_gamma   90.00
#
_symmetry.space_group_name_H-M   'P 1'
#
loop_
_entity.id
_entity.type
_entity.pdbx_description
1 polymer ?
#
loop_
_entity_poly.entity_id
_entity_poly.type
_entity_poly.pdbx_seq_one_letter_code
_entity_poly.pdbx_strand_id
1 'polypeptide(L)'
;MRKLVNRGSAAPLALLFTLVSMSFTVAYLKNSFSQSAMEKYRYTEWKALYAAEAGLNDVGIVVLPYITSDTLLLSNGVMYGKDEKDQPIGMYKDIACSTQLIPNTTRKEYKAYSTGVAEYITTSGTPVSIERRVFTSMVPQGFEEFMYFTHEELPIGPGNTGTVNFGSGDQLEGKVHTNGAMSFSNYGCPEFSGEVNITFEAIEQYGNAINWGGCSDNIFEDDDGNTILDTVYQIIFPPDNSAETARQNATKTFTADDKIFRSGKKDTMLMTEINFVDGGYWATQWWYNIPPVGTPPAEYEFTWVDPVSYGETSLALDEFNAARFAISGAFEAGVGYDAIWLVVSGVDLNGVPVNPDLFETGDDVSIVNASGTVVSGFEVANAIPFGDNVAISIPAGGLFTANPPDGPPPAFGFTAGEIVTVTNLDAPTGLDEDFEWNTFHYYHDHLDNGVAFCEAGRIQHFDFDYWVAGGPSCDIFNCPDEIYNSEYVYMNRTFFARGNSPQVIYIKGGQVLVRGIVDGQYTIVTDDYTEYRRHDDNDIVDRVWGNIWLIDDVVFNDSYGNGEVIHPQDGGTDNVLGLIAGGNVIIANTRPNGARGGQYGSSIKINAAILAMNGGFISHYWQNTLQAYHDWNDGLGYGIIADGRGGHRNYYRPDGGNGIYTGNDDIRGYVNLWGSVVQFRRGYMKRNYPGPYNVSPGVGYDKNYNYDWNLKLKPPPYFPDLQNTNNTVILKMASYGEANTINEEE
;
A
#
# COMPACT_ATOMS: atom_id res chain seq x y z
N MET A 1 52.36 106.16 -43.28
CA MET A 1 51.95 105.62 -41.97
C MET A 1 51.03 104.44 -42.24
N ARG A 2 51.15 103.22 -41.71
CA ARG A 2 52.04 102.58 -40.74
C ARG A 2 51.86 101.07 -41.02
N LYS A 3 52.97 100.32 -41.19
CA LYS A 3 52.94 98.84 -41.17
C LYS A 3 52.45 98.40 -39.79
N LEU A 4 51.45 97.53 -39.73
CA LEU A 4 51.19 96.69 -38.56
C LEU A 4 51.21 95.22 -39.02
N VAL A 5 52.36 94.62 -38.73
CA VAL A 5 52.61 93.18 -38.78
C VAL A 5 51.83 92.56 -37.62
N ASN A 6 50.94 91.60 -37.88
CA ASN A 6 50.54 90.61 -36.86
C ASN A 6 51.22 89.27 -37.19
N ARG A 7 52.22 88.94 -36.38
CA ARG A 7 53.00 87.70 -36.42
C ARG A 7 52.18 86.55 -35.80
N GLY A 8 52.07 85.46 -36.57
CA GLY A 8 51.81 84.06 -36.22
C GLY A 8 51.14 83.68 -34.89
N SER A 9 49.90 83.16 -34.98
CA SER A 9 49.33 82.22 -33.99
C SER A 9 49.17 80.78 -34.52
N ALA A 10 49.60 80.50 -35.76
CA ALA A 10 49.50 79.17 -36.35
C ALA A 10 50.32 78.11 -35.59
N ALA A 11 51.50 78.48 -35.06
CA ALA A 11 52.35 77.55 -34.32
C ALA A 11 51.77 77.16 -32.94
N PRO A 12 51.31 78.09 -32.08
CA PRO A 12 50.62 77.73 -30.83
C PRO A 12 49.33 76.93 -31.03
N LEU A 13 48.53 77.27 -32.06
CA LEU A 13 47.28 76.58 -32.36
C LEU A 13 47.54 75.14 -32.87
N ALA A 14 48.53 74.97 -33.74
CA ALA A 14 48.97 73.65 -34.21
C ALA A 14 49.51 72.78 -33.07
N LEU A 15 50.23 73.38 -32.11
CA LEU A 15 50.74 72.70 -30.91
C LEU A 15 49.61 72.27 -29.96
N LEU A 16 48.56 73.08 -29.86
CA LEU A 16 47.37 72.74 -29.09
C LEU A 16 46.55 71.62 -29.75
N PHE A 17 46.37 71.67 -31.08
CA PHE A 17 45.72 70.60 -31.83
C PHE A 17 46.52 69.28 -31.81
N THR A 18 47.86 69.31 -31.82
CA THR A 18 48.67 68.10 -31.65
C THR A 18 48.59 67.54 -30.23
N LEU A 19 48.60 68.39 -29.19
CA LEU A 19 48.41 67.96 -27.80
C LEU A 19 47.01 67.35 -27.59
N VAL A 20 45.96 67.96 -28.13
CA VAL A 20 44.59 67.45 -28.08
C VAL A 20 44.46 66.14 -28.86
N SER A 21 45.05 66.04 -30.05
CA SER A 21 45.07 64.81 -30.86
C SER A 21 45.82 63.67 -30.17
N MET A 22 46.99 63.95 -29.57
CA MET A 22 47.71 62.99 -28.73
C MET A 22 46.87 62.57 -27.51
N SER A 23 46.16 63.49 -26.87
CA SER A 23 45.28 63.19 -25.73
C SER A 23 44.13 62.26 -26.14
N PHE A 24 43.49 62.52 -27.29
CA PHE A 24 42.47 61.63 -27.86
C PHE A 24 43.04 60.27 -28.24
N THR A 25 44.26 60.21 -28.79
CA THR A 25 44.92 58.97 -29.18
C THR A 25 45.26 58.13 -27.94
N VAL A 26 45.79 58.75 -26.88
CA VAL A 26 46.08 58.10 -25.60
C VAL A 26 44.79 57.61 -24.92
N ALA A 27 43.72 58.42 -24.92
CA ALA A 27 42.42 58.02 -24.38
C ALA A 27 41.80 56.86 -25.16
N TYR A 28 41.87 56.89 -26.50
CA TYR A 28 41.41 55.81 -27.36
C TYR A 28 42.19 54.51 -27.14
N LEU A 29 43.53 54.58 -27.09
CA LEU A 29 44.37 53.42 -26.81
C LEU A 29 44.07 52.85 -25.42
N LYS A 30 43.94 53.70 -24.39
CA LYS A 30 43.55 53.27 -23.04
C LYS A 30 42.19 52.55 -23.03
N ASN A 31 41.20 53.08 -23.75
CA ASN A 31 39.89 52.46 -23.88
C ASN A 31 39.96 51.13 -24.64
N SER A 32 40.70 51.06 -25.74
CA SER A 32 40.89 49.84 -26.54
C SER A 32 41.59 48.73 -25.74
N PHE A 33 42.62 49.05 -24.96
CA PHE A 33 43.26 48.09 -24.06
C PHE A 33 42.32 47.60 -22.97
N SER A 34 41.51 48.51 -22.40
CA SER A 34 40.50 48.14 -21.40
C SER A 34 39.42 47.22 -21.99
N GLN A 35 38.96 47.50 -23.22
CA GLN A 35 37.99 46.66 -23.91
C GLN A 35 38.57 45.28 -24.23
N SER A 36 39.77 45.20 -24.78
CA SER A 36 40.42 43.92 -25.10
C SER A 36 40.68 43.06 -23.84
N ALA A 37 41.06 43.68 -22.72
CA ALA A 37 41.20 42.97 -21.45
C ALA A 37 39.84 42.44 -20.93
N MET A 38 38.79 43.26 -21.04
CA MET A 38 37.44 42.88 -20.64
C MET A 38 36.85 41.76 -21.53
N GLU A 39 37.11 41.79 -22.84
CA GLU A 39 36.72 40.73 -23.77
C GLU A 39 37.41 39.41 -23.45
N LYS A 40 38.72 39.43 -23.19
CA LYS A 40 39.46 38.23 -22.79
C LYS A 40 38.93 37.66 -21.46
N TYR A 41 38.68 38.52 -20.49
CA TYR A 41 38.09 38.11 -19.22
C TYR A 41 36.72 37.45 -19.42
N ARG A 42 35.80 38.10 -20.13
CA ARG A 42 34.46 37.56 -20.41
C ARG A 42 34.52 36.26 -21.21
N TYR A 43 35.40 36.17 -22.19
CA TYR A 43 35.55 34.94 -22.97
C TYR A 43 36.05 33.78 -22.12
N THR A 44 37.05 34.01 -21.26
CA THR A 44 37.54 32.99 -20.33
C THR A 44 36.50 32.63 -19.26
N GLU A 45 35.68 33.58 -18.84
CA GLU A 45 34.52 33.35 -17.97
C GLU A 45 33.53 32.36 -18.59
N TRP A 46 33.14 32.57 -19.86
CA TRP A 46 32.30 31.61 -20.59
C TRP A 46 32.95 30.24 -20.76
N LYS A 47 34.28 30.19 -20.98
CA LYS A 47 35.02 28.91 -21.03
C LYS A 47 34.99 28.17 -19.70
N ALA A 48 35.16 28.88 -18.59
CA ALA A 48 35.09 28.30 -17.26
C ALA A 48 33.67 27.79 -16.98
N LEU A 49 32.64 28.58 -17.30
CA LEU A 49 31.24 28.16 -17.15
C LEU A 49 30.92 26.91 -17.98
N TYR A 50 31.32 26.90 -19.24
CA TYR A 50 31.12 25.76 -20.13
C TYR A 50 31.85 24.49 -19.66
N ALA A 51 33.07 24.64 -19.13
CA ALA A 51 33.79 23.52 -18.51
C ALA A 51 33.05 23.02 -17.26
N ALA A 52 32.51 23.91 -16.43
CA ALA A 52 31.74 23.55 -15.25
C ALA A 52 30.45 22.77 -15.62
N GLU A 53 29.72 23.23 -16.63
CA GLU A 53 28.55 22.56 -17.19
C GLU A 53 28.87 21.15 -17.70
N ALA A 54 30.01 21.00 -18.37
CA ALA A 54 30.48 19.71 -18.84
C ALA A 54 30.78 18.75 -17.68
N GLY A 55 31.47 19.20 -16.63
CA GLY A 55 31.73 18.37 -15.45
C GLY A 55 30.44 17.95 -14.73
N LEU A 56 29.43 18.81 -14.75
CA LEU A 56 28.11 18.51 -14.21
C LEU A 56 27.39 17.43 -15.04
N ASN A 57 27.42 17.53 -16.36
CA ASN A 57 26.75 16.59 -17.27
C ASN A 57 27.49 15.24 -17.38
N ASP A 58 28.81 15.26 -17.54
CA ASP A 58 29.62 14.06 -17.79
C ASP A 58 29.77 13.18 -16.52
N VAL A 59 29.63 13.77 -15.33
CA VAL A 59 29.85 13.07 -14.05
C VAL A 59 28.73 13.34 -13.06
N GLY A 60 28.48 14.60 -12.73
CA GLY A 60 27.58 14.97 -11.62
C GLY A 60 26.20 14.35 -11.74
N ILE A 61 25.49 14.65 -12.83
CA ILE A 61 24.13 14.16 -13.12
C ILE A 61 24.09 12.64 -13.28
N VAL A 62 25.11 12.05 -13.89
CA VAL A 62 25.19 10.60 -14.12
C VAL A 62 25.29 9.82 -12.81
N VAL A 63 26.06 10.32 -11.85
CA VAL A 63 26.27 9.65 -10.56
C VAL A 63 25.17 9.99 -9.55
N LEU A 64 24.46 11.11 -9.72
CA LEU A 64 23.48 11.62 -8.77
C LEU A 64 22.41 10.59 -8.35
N PRO A 65 21.82 9.77 -9.25
CA PRO A 65 20.86 8.72 -8.86
C PRO A 65 21.45 7.59 -8.00
N TYR A 66 22.78 7.42 -7.99
CA TYR A 66 23.48 6.31 -7.33
C TYR A 66 23.98 6.67 -5.93
N ILE A 67 23.90 7.93 -5.52
CA ILE A 67 24.48 8.37 -4.24
C ILE A 67 23.64 7.88 -3.06
N THR A 68 24.31 7.32 -2.06
CA THR A 68 23.70 6.92 -0.78
C THR A 68 24.06 7.88 0.36
N SER A 69 25.07 8.72 0.16
CA SER A 69 25.54 9.74 1.09
C SER A 69 26.28 10.84 0.33
N ASP A 70 26.49 11.99 0.99
CA ASP A 70 27.21 13.12 0.42
C ASP A 70 28.63 12.71 0.02
N THR A 71 28.96 12.91 -1.25
CA THR A 71 30.17 12.38 -1.87
C THR A 71 30.85 13.43 -2.75
N LEU A 72 32.16 13.65 -2.52
CA LEU A 72 33.04 14.36 -3.45
C LEU A 72 33.64 13.35 -4.43
N LEU A 73 33.22 13.42 -5.69
CA LEU A 73 33.55 12.42 -6.72
C LEU A 73 34.90 12.70 -7.38
N LEU A 74 35.20 13.97 -7.66
CA LEU A 74 36.40 14.40 -8.37
C LEU A 74 36.94 15.68 -7.74
N SER A 75 38.00 15.54 -6.94
CA SER A 75 38.78 16.67 -6.43
C SER A 75 39.87 17.12 -7.40
N ASN A 76 40.44 16.18 -8.18
CA ASN A 76 41.43 16.48 -9.20
C ASN A 76 40.74 16.82 -10.52
N GLY A 77 41.17 17.91 -11.16
CA GLY A 77 40.51 18.42 -12.35
C GLY A 77 40.80 17.63 -13.63
N VAL A 78 39.81 17.58 -14.52
CA VAL A 78 39.88 16.94 -15.84
C VAL A 78 39.82 18.01 -16.92
N MET A 79 40.77 17.97 -17.85
CA MET A 79 40.80 18.90 -18.99
C MET A 79 39.65 18.61 -19.94
N TYR A 80 38.91 19.64 -20.34
CA TYR A 80 37.71 19.54 -21.16
C TYR A 80 37.80 20.33 -22.46
N GLY A 81 37.27 19.72 -23.53
CA GLY A 81 37.20 20.29 -24.86
C GLY A 81 38.56 20.50 -25.53
N LYS A 82 38.54 20.87 -26.82
CA LYS A 82 39.71 21.27 -27.60
C LYS A 82 39.37 22.49 -28.45
N ASP A 83 40.21 23.51 -28.44
CA ASP A 83 40.08 24.69 -29.29
C ASP A 83 40.63 24.44 -30.71
N GLU A 84 40.57 25.45 -31.58
CA GLU A 84 41.08 25.39 -32.96
C GLU A 84 42.58 25.04 -33.07
N LYS A 85 43.32 25.07 -31.96
CA LYS A 85 44.75 24.75 -31.86
C LYS A 85 45.01 23.46 -31.08
N ASP A 86 43.98 22.65 -30.89
CA ASP A 86 44.02 21.38 -30.14
C ASP A 86 44.40 21.56 -28.66
N GLN A 87 44.25 22.77 -28.10
CA GLN A 87 44.47 23.05 -26.69
C GLN A 87 43.17 22.90 -25.89
N PRO A 88 43.22 22.48 -24.62
CA PRO A 88 42.04 22.38 -23.79
C PRO A 88 41.28 23.70 -23.67
N ILE A 89 39.94 23.64 -23.71
CA ILE A 89 39.09 24.83 -23.57
C ILE A 89 39.10 25.30 -22.11
N GLY A 90 39.09 24.35 -21.17
CA GLY A 90 39.17 24.56 -19.73
C GLY A 90 39.36 23.24 -18.98
N MET A 91 39.08 23.25 -17.69
CA MET A 91 39.12 22.09 -16.80
C MET A 91 37.92 22.12 -15.86
N TYR A 92 37.32 20.98 -15.54
CA TYR A 92 36.34 20.89 -14.45
C TYR A 92 36.93 20.13 -13.26
N LYS A 93 36.56 20.53 -12.05
CA LYS A 93 37.00 19.96 -10.76
C LYS A 93 35.93 20.15 -9.69
N ASP A 94 36.18 19.63 -8.49
CA ASP A 94 35.35 19.78 -7.29
C ASP A 94 33.89 19.37 -7.53
N ILE A 95 33.71 18.21 -8.17
CA ILE A 95 32.37 17.64 -8.42
C ILE A 95 31.88 16.97 -7.14
N ALA A 96 30.86 17.56 -6.53
CA ALA A 96 30.27 17.09 -5.28
C ALA A 96 28.78 16.82 -5.48
N CYS A 97 28.31 15.70 -4.95
CA CYS A 97 26.91 15.30 -4.97
C CYS A 97 26.41 15.12 -3.54
N SER A 98 25.21 15.61 -3.24
CA SER A 98 24.59 15.51 -1.91
C SER A 98 23.09 15.30 -1.99
N THR A 99 22.49 14.86 -0.88
CA THR A 99 21.04 14.76 -0.73
C THR A 99 20.57 15.53 0.50
N GLN A 100 19.47 16.26 0.38
CA GLN A 100 18.87 16.98 1.51
C GLN A 100 17.35 16.82 1.53
N LEU A 101 16.73 16.73 2.70
CA LEU A 101 15.27 16.74 2.80
C LEU A 101 14.75 18.14 2.44
N ILE A 102 13.77 18.24 1.56
CA ILE A 102 13.14 19.50 1.23
C ILE A 102 12.29 19.95 2.44
N PRO A 103 12.50 21.16 2.97
CA PRO A 103 11.77 21.65 4.15
C PRO A 103 10.25 21.52 3.99
N ASN A 104 9.58 21.02 5.04
CA ASN A 104 8.13 20.80 5.10
C ASN A 104 7.57 19.79 4.07
N THR A 105 8.40 18.90 3.54
CA THR A 105 7.96 17.80 2.66
C THR A 105 8.56 16.48 3.13
N THR A 106 8.13 15.38 2.51
CA THR A 106 8.72 14.05 2.71
C THR A 106 9.73 13.68 1.60
N ARG A 107 10.06 14.60 0.69
CA ARG A 107 10.92 14.32 -0.47
C ARG A 107 12.34 14.83 -0.26
N LYS A 108 13.29 14.07 -0.80
CA LYS A 108 14.71 14.47 -0.85
C LYS A 108 15.00 15.19 -2.15
N GLU A 109 15.79 16.25 -2.07
CA GLU A 109 16.41 16.93 -3.19
C GLU A 109 17.85 16.44 -3.33
N TYR A 110 18.22 16.14 -4.56
CA TYR A 110 19.55 15.69 -4.97
C TYR A 110 20.26 16.86 -5.60
N LYS A 111 21.46 17.21 -5.10
CA LYS A 111 22.24 18.33 -5.62
C LYS A 111 23.56 17.84 -6.16
N ALA A 112 23.95 18.35 -7.33
CA ALA A 112 25.30 18.21 -7.85
C ALA A 112 25.91 19.59 -8.10
N TYR A 113 27.19 19.72 -7.80
CA TYR A 113 28.00 20.91 -8.06
C TYR A 113 29.16 20.55 -8.99
N SER A 114 29.61 21.51 -9.79
CA SER A 114 30.85 21.40 -10.56
C SER A 114 31.53 22.75 -10.68
N THR A 115 32.86 22.78 -10.57
CA THR A 115 33.67 24.00 -10.72
C THR A 115 34.51 23.91 -11.99
N GLY A 116 34.29 24.84 -12.92
CA GLY A 116 35.09 24.99 -14.12
C GLY A 116 36.16 26.05 -13.94
N VAL A 117 37.34 25.77 -14.50
CA VAL A 117 38.55 26.59 -14.44
C VAL A 117 39.03 26.85 -15.86
N ALA A 118 39.27 28.12 -16.19
CA ALA A 118 39.88 28.49 -17.46
C ALA A 118 40.92 29.59 -17.26
N GLU A 119 41.99 29.54 -18.04
CA GLU A 119 43.13 30.47 -17.91
C GLU A 119 43.30 31.32 -19.15
N TYR A 120 43.76 32.56 -18.97
CA TYR A 120 44.25 33.39 -20.06
C TYR A 120 45.49 34.18 -19.65
N ILE A 121 46.29 34.56 -20.65
CA ILE A 121 47.47 35.39 -20.45
C ILE A 121 47.11 36.85 -20.74
N THR A 122 47.34 37.71 -19.75
CA THR A 122 47.18 39.16 -19.88
C THR A 122 48.16 39.74 -20.90
N THR A 123 47.91 40.95 -21.37
CA THR A 123 48.84 41.67 -22.26
C THR A 123 50.23 41.91 -21.63
N SER A 124 50.37 41.79 -20.32
CA SER A 124 51.66 41.84 -19.59
C SER A 124 52.34 40.47 -19.41
N GLY A 125 51.78 39.38 -19.94
CA GLY A 125 52.35 38.04 -19.82
C GLY A 125 52.00 37.32 -18.51
N THR A 126 51.15 37.89 -17.67
CA THR A 126 50.72 37.28 -16.40
C THR A 126 49.55 36.32 -16.66
N PRO A 127 49.62 35.05 -16.22
CA PRO A 127 48.49 34.14 -16.28
C PRO A 127 47.42 34.54 -15.26
N VAL A 128 46.16 34.50 -15.66
CA VAL A 128 44.99 34.73 -14.82
C VAL A 128 44.07 33.53 -14.97
N SER A 129 43.73 32.92 -13.84
CA SER A 129 42.75 31.84 -13.76
C SER A 129 41.39 32.38 -13.31
N ILE A 130 40.33 31.93 -13.98
CA ILE A 130 38.95 32.24 -13.64
C ILE A 130 38.26 30.93 -13.27
N GLU A 131 37.57 30.93 -12.14
CA GLU A 131 36.75 29.81 -11.69
C GLU A 131 35.26 30.20 -11.71
N ARG A 132 34.42 29.27 -12.17
CA ARG A 132 32.97 29.39 -12.19
C ARG A 132 32.38 28.10 -11.66
N ARG A 133 31.43 28.18 -10.73
CA ARG A 133 30.79 27.02 -10.11
C ARG A 133 29.34 26.98 -10.54
N VAL A 134 28.89 25.84 -11.02
CA VAL A 134 27.48 25.59 -11.36
C VAL A 134 26.91 24.54 -10.43
N PHE A 135 25.59 24.54 -10.31
CA PHE A 135 24.86 23.51 -9.60
C PHE A 135 23.61 23.12 -10.39
N THR A 136 23.16 21.89 -10.14
CA THR A 136 21.82 21.43 -10.48
C THR A 136 21.19 20.83 -9.24
N SER A 137 19.89 20.99 -9.11
CA SER A 137 19.09 20.21 -8.18
C SER A 137 18.05 19.39 -8.93
N MET A 138 17.85 18.18 -8.45
CA MET A 138 16.91 17.22 -9.01
C MET A 138 16.08 16.62 -7.88
N VAL A 139 14.85 16.24 -8.21
CA VAL A 139 13.93 15.58 -7.26
C VAL A 139 13.49 14.24 -7.85
N PRO A 140 13.25 13.22 -7.02
CA PRO A 140 12.65 11.97 -7.47
C PRO A 140 11.31 12.22 -8.16
N GLN A 141 11.10 11.50 -9.27
CA GLN A 141 9.76 11.25 -9.79
C GLN A 141 9.15 10.12 -9.00
N GLY A 142 7.85 10.20 -8.73
CA GLY A 142 7.12 9.13 -8.05
C GLY A 142 5.93 8.63 -8.85
N PHE A 143 5.35 7.53 -8.39
CA PHE A 143 4.22 6.87 -9.05
C PHE A 143 2.95 7.74 -9.09
N GLU A 144 2.86 8.77 -8.25
CA GLU A 144 1.78 9.76 -8.26
C GLU A 144 1.70 10.60 -9.55
N GLU A 145 2.74 10.57 -10.40
CA GLU A 145 2.76 11.31 -11.67
C GLU A 145 1.86 10.69 -12.75
N PHE A 146 1.49 9.40 -12.61
CA PHE A 146 0.73 8.67 -13.61
C PHE A 146 -0.76 8.71 -13.31
N MET A 147 -1.55 9.24 -14.24
CA MET A 147 -2.99 8.98 -14.17
C MET A 147 -3.28 7.49 -14.21
N TYR A 148 -2.55 6.76 -15.04
CA TYR A 148 -2.71 5.33 -15.21
C TYR A 148 -1.36 4.66 -15.46
N PHE A 149 -0.94 3.78 -14.57
CA PHE A 149 0.23 2.92 -14.70
C PHE A 149 -0.16 1.46 -14.54
N THR A 150 0.32 0.60 -15.44
CA THR A 150 0.19 -0.86 -15.37
C THR A 150 1.54 -1.54 -15.57
N HIS A 151 1.87 -2.47 -14.67
CA HIS A 151 3.03 -3.34 -14.91
C HIS A 151 2.73 -4.39 -15.99
N GLU A 152 1.60 -5.07 -15.88
CA GLU A 152 1.09 -6.00 -16.87
C GLU A 152 -0.30 -5.54 -17.35
N GLU A 153 -0.48 -5.39 -18.66
CA GLU A 153 -1.79 -5.20 -19.30
C GLU A 153 -2.56 -6.54 -19.37
N LEU A 154 -2.64 -7.21 -18.23
CA LEU A 154 -3.47 -8.38 -18.00
C LEU A 154 -4.54 -8.05 -16.96
N PRO A 155 -5.74 -8.62 -17.10
CA PRO A 155 -6.79 -8.49 -16.09
C PRO A 155 -6.42 -9.08 -14.73
N ILE A 156 -7.03 -8.54 -13.68
CA ILE A 156 -7.06 -9.13 -12.33
C ILE A 156 -8.47 -9.13 -11.74
N GLY A 157 -8.75 -10.10 -10.88
CA GLY A 157 -10.03 -10.34 -10.21
C GLY A 157 -10.73 -11.64 -10.65
N PRO A 158 -11.77 -12.08 -9.91
CA PRO A 158 -12.47 -13.35 -10.15
C PRO A 158 -13.04 -13.52 -11.55
N GLY A 159 -13.06 -14.77 -12.03
CA GLY A 159 -13.57 -15.09 -13.37
C GLY A 159 -12.75 -14.46 -14.50
N ASN A 160 -11.43 -14.41 -14.35
CA ASN A 160 -10.56 -13.76 -15.32
C ASN A 160 -10.58 -14.45 -16.70
N THR A 161 -10.95 -13.72 -17.76
CA THR A 161 -10.98 -14.22 -19.15
C THR A 161 -9.67 -13.98 -19.93
N GLY A 162 -8.67 -13.36 -19.30
CA GLY A 162 -7.34 -13.16 -19.89
C GLY A 162 -7.25 -12.06 -20.94
N THR A 163 -8.24 -11.18 -21.08
CA THR A 163 -8.21 -10.08 -22.05
C THR A 163 -8.76 -8.79 -21.44
N VAL A 164 -8.00 -7.71 -21.59
CA VAL A 164 -8.41 -6.33 -21.31
C VAL A 164 -8.09 -5.46 -22.51
N ASN A 165 -8.94 -4.46 -22.76
CA ASN A 165 -8.70 -3.47 -23.80
C ASN A 165 -9.14 -2.08 -23.33
N PHE A 166 -8.55 -1.06 -23.93
CA PHE A 166 -9.03 0.30 -23.83
C PHE A 166 -10.06 0.55 -24.93
N GLY A 167 -11.14 1.24 -24.60
CA GLY A 167 -12.21 1.58 -25.55
C GLY A 167 -12.81 2.95 -25.29
N SER A 168 -13.97 3.22 -25.89
CA SER A 168 -14.64 4.53 -25.82
C SER A 168 -14.93 5.06 -24.41
N GLY A 169 -15.01 4.17 -23.41
CA GLY A 169 -15.22 4.56 -22.01
C GLY A 169 -13.93 4.86 -21.24
N ASP A 170 -12.75 4.72 -21.85
CA ASP A 170 -11.47 5.07 -21.22
C ASP A 170 -11.06 6.47 -21.70
N GLN A 171 -11.36 7.45 -20.86
CA GLN A 171 -11.05 8.86 -21.04
C GLN A 171 -10.05 9.21 -19.94
N LEU A 172 -8.77 9.34 -20.28
CA LEU A 172 -7.70 9.47 -19.30
C LEU A 172 -6.98 10.81 -19.45
N GLU A 173 -7.16 11.64 -18.43
CA GLU A 173 -6.44 12.91 -18.32
C GLU A 173 -5.05 12.69 -17.73
N GLY A 174 -3.99 13.22 -18.36
CA GLY A 174 -2.63 13.12 -17.80
C GLY A 174 -1.83 11.91 -18.27
N LYS A 175 -0.79 11.54 -17.52
CA LYS A 175 0.24 10.59 -18.00
C LYS A 175 -0.23 9.13 -17.91
N VAL A 176 -0.10 8.39 -18.99
CA VAL A 176 -0.41 6.96 -19.08
C VAL A 176 0.88 6.17 -19.34
N HIS A 177 1.08 5.05 -18.66
CA HIS A 177 2.26 4.21 -18.85
C HIS A 177 1.91 2.73 -18.72
N THR A 178 2.47 1.90 -19.60
CA THR A 178 2.40 0.44 -19.47
C THR A 178 3.79 -0.16 -19.64
N ASN A 179 4.17 -1.04 -18.73
CA ASN A 179 5.33 -1.91 -18.93
C ASN A 179 5.03 -3.11 -19.83
N GLY A 180 3.75 -3.43 -20.07
CA GLY A 180 3.28 -4.46 -21.00
C GLY A 180 2.76 -3.89 -22.33
N ALA A 181 2.12 -4.73 -23.13
CA ALA A 181 1.52 -4.32 -24.40
C ALA A 181 0.08 -3.79 -24.24
N MET A 182 -0.16 -2.58 -24.75
CA MET A 182 -1.49 -1.95 -24.77
C MET A 182 -2.37 -2.57 -25.87
N SER A 183 -3.64 -2.81 -25.56
CA SER A 183 -4.62 -3.31 -26.53
C SER A 183 -5.87 -2.43 -26.59
N PHE A 184 -6.34 -2.16 -27.80
CA PHE A 184 -7.55 -1.38 -28.05
C PHE A 184 -8.72 -2.25 -28.49
N SER A 185 -9.92 -1.75 -28.20
CA SER A 185 -11.18 -2.37 -28.59
C SER A 185 -11.38 -2.30 -30.11
N ASN A 186 -12.13 -3.27 -30.65
CA ASN A 186 -12.65 -3.19 -32.03
C ASN A 186 -13.85 -2.23 -32.15
N TYR A 187 -14.41 -1.79 -31.01
CA TYR A 187 -15.63 -1.01 -30.92
C TYR A 187 -15.39 0.23 -30.05
N GLY A 188 -14.91 1.30 -30.68
CA GLY A 188 -14.61 2.58 -30.05
C GLY A 188 -13.19 2.65 -29.48
N CYS A 189 -12.64 3.87 -29.45
CA CYS A 189 -11.25 4.15 -29.07
C CYS A 189 -11.18 4.99 -27.80
N PRO A 190 -10.13 4.84 -27.00
CA PRO A 190 -9.89 5.70 -25.84
C PRO A 190 -9.53 7.12 -26.26
N GLU A 191 -9.55 8.02 -25.28
CA GLU A 191 -9.03 9.39 -25.41
C GLU A 191 -7.94 9.59 -24.35
N PHE A 192 -6.78 10.09 -24.80
CA PHE A 192 -5.65 10.43 -23.96
C PHE A 192 -5.35 11.91 -24.14
N SER A 193 -5.30 12.67 -23.05
CA SER A 193 -4.95 14.10 -23.11
C SER A 193 -3.54 14.41 -22.58
N GLY A 194 -2.77 13.38 -22.21
CA GLY A 194 -1.40 13.52 -21.73
C GLY A 194 -0.45 12.48 -22.33
N GLU A 195 0.83 12.56 -21.95
CA GLU A 195 1.90 11.68 -22.42
C GLU A 195 1.55 10.18 -22.21
N VAL A 196 1.72 9.37 -23.25
CA VAL A 196 1.52 7.92 -23.21
C VAL A 196 2.85 7.22 -23.44
N ASN A 197 3.25 6.38 -22.48
CA ASN A 197 4.53 5.68 -22.52
C ASN A 197 4.34 4.18 -22.67
N ILE A 198 5.07 3.63 -23.64
CA ILE A 198 5.29 2.19 -23.82
C ILE A 198 6.76 1.88 -23.60
N THR A 199 7.10 0.61 -23.34
CA THR A 199 8.49 0.23 -23.06
C THR A 199 9.19 -0.42 -24.25
N PHE A 200 10.51 -0.21 -24.36
CA PHE A 200 11.35 -0.96 -25.31
C PHE A 200 11.21 -2.47 -25.08
N GLU A 201 11.17 -2.88 -23.81
CA GLU A 201 11.04 -4.27 -23.38
C GLU A 201 9.71 -4.90 -23.84
N ALA A 202 8.59 -4.15 -23.79
CA ALA A 202 7.31 -4.63 -24.31
C ALA A 202 7.37 -4.84 -25.84
N ILE A 203 8.02 -3.96 -26.58
CA ILE A 203 8.19 -4.12 -28.03
C ILE A 203 9.02 -5.38 -28.32
N GLU A 204 10.09 -5.62 -27.57
CA GLU A 204 10.93 -6.81 -27.73
C GLU A 204 10.19 -8.10 -27.38
N GLN A 205 9.43 -8.10 -26.29
CA GLN A 205 8.71 -9.29 -25.80
C GLN A 205 7.52 -9.66 -26.68
N TYR A 206 6.72 -8.69 -27.12
CA TYR A 206 5.46 -8.92 -27.85
C TYR A 206 5.58 -8.69 -29.35
N GLY A 207 6.72 -8.19 -29.84
CA GLY A 207 6.96 -7.80 -31.24
C GLY A 207 6.34 -6.44 -31.62
N ASN A 208 5.26 -6.04 -30.93
CA ASN A 208 4.67 -4.72 -30.97
C ASN A 208 4.05 -4.42 -29.59
N ALA A 209 4.26 -3.22 -29.06
CA ALA A 209 3.69 -2.79 -27.79
C ALA A 209 2.22 -2.31 -27.91
N ILE A 210 1.70 -2.11 -29.13
CA ILE A 210 0.34 -1.62 -29.35
C ILE A 210 -0.43 -2.56 -30.28
N ASN A 211 -1.55 -3.08 -29.78
CA ASN A 211 -2.54 -3.78 -30.56
C ASN A 211 -3.73 -2.85 -30.88
N TRP A 212 -3.82 -2.44 -32.15
CA TRP A 212 -4.69 -1.35 -32.61
C TRP A 212 -6.19 -1.61 -32.55
N GLY A 213 -6.63 -2.87 -32.60
CA GLY A 213 -8.07 -3.17 -32.71
C GLY A 213 -8.74 -2.39 -33.84
N GLY A 214 -9.74 -1.57 -33.50
CA GLY A 214 -10.45 -0.67 -34.43
C GLY A 214 -9.92 0.76 -34.49
N CYS A 215 -8.80 1.05 -33.83
CA CYS A 215 -8.23 2.38 -33.66
C CYS A 215 -7.05 2.66 -34.60
N SER A 216 -6.67 3.94 -34.69
CA SER A 216 -5.54 4.44 -35.47
C SER A 216 -4.62 5.30 -34.60
N ASP A 217 -3.46 5.65 -35.14
CA ASP A 217 -2.42 6.46 -34.50
C ASP A 217 -2.87 7.86 -34.06
N ASN A 218 -3.91 8.41 -34.68
CA ASN A 218 -4.53 9.67 -34.30
C ASN A 218 -5.01 9.76 -32.83
N ILE A 219 -5.17 8.64 -32.13
CA ILE A 219 -5.48 8.64 -30.69
C ILE A 219 -4.33 9.16 -29.82
N PHE A 220 -3.13 9.27 -30.41
CA PHE A 220 -1.93 9.79 -29.80
C PHE A 220 -1.51 11.14 -30.41
N GLU A 221 -2.43 11.88 -31.01
CA GLU A 221 -2.19 13.24 -31.47
C GLU A 221 -2.76 14.24 -30.45
N ASP A 222 -1.97 15.22 -30.03
CA ASP A 222 -2.46 16.37 -29.26
C ASP A 222 -3.25 17.37 -30.14
N ASP A 223 -3.78 18.42 -29.52
CA ASP A 223 -4.54 19.49 -30.21
C ASP A 223 -3.73 20.21 -31.31
N ASP A 224 -2.39 20.17 -31.22
CA ASP A 224 -1.45 20.77 -32.17
C ASP A 224 -0.96 19.76 -33.24
N GLY A 225 -1.38 18.50 -33.17
CA GLY A 225 -1.01 17.41 -34.06
C GLY A 225 0.37 16.77 -33.77
N ASN A 226 0.94 16.98 -32.58
CA ASN A 226 2.16 16.30 -32.16
C ASN A 226 1.82 14.95 -31.52
N THR A 227 2.73 13.99 -31.67
CA THR A 227 2.60 12.70 -30.99
C THR A 227 2.79 12.84 -29.49
N ILE A 228 1.84 12.32 -28.71
CA ILE A 228 1.93 12.16 -27.25
C ILE A 228 2.44 10.76 -26.86
N LEU A 229 2.64 9.86 -27.82
CA LEU A 229 3.23 8.54 -27.60
C LEU A 229 4.77 8.62 -27.56
N ASP A 230 5.37 8.09 -26.51
CA ASP A 230 6.81 7.92 -26.35
C ASP A 230 7.19 6.47 -25.99
N THR A 231 8.42 6.06 -26.35
CA THR A 231 8.98 4.76 -25.99
C THR A 231 10.14 4.96 -25.00
N VAL A 232 9.97 4.42 -23.79
CA VAL A 232 10.89 4.58 -22.67
C VAL A 232 11.40 3.23 -22.17
N TYR A 233 12.32 3.23 -21.20
CA TYR A 233 12.71 1.99 -20.51
C TYR A 233 11.67 1.57 -19.48
N GLN A 234 11.61 0.28 -19.20
CA GLN A 234 10.76 -0.27 -18.15
C GLN A 234 11.04 0.36 -16.77
N ILE A 235 9.96 0.69 -16.06
CA ILE A 235 9.99 1.11 -14.67
C ILE A 235 9.87 -0.13 -13.79
N ILE A 236 10.73 -0.28 -12.78
CA ILE A 236 10.66 -1.42 -11.85
C ILE A 236 9.35 -1.37 -11.07
N PHE A 237 8.69 -2.52 -10.99
CA PHE A 237 7.45 -2.69 -10.23
C PHE A 237 7.34 -4.15 -9.75
N PRO A 238 6.89 -4.42 -8.50
CA PRO A 238 6.56 -3.45 -7.45
C PRO A 238 7.78 -2.62 -7.00
N PRO A 239 7.57 -1.45 -6.37
CA PRO A 239 8.68 -0.60 -5.94
C PRO A 239 9.46 -1.24 -4.77
N ASP A 240 10.72 -1.64 -5.01
CA ASP A 240 11.53 -2.46 -4.09
C ASP A 240 11.75 -1.87 -2.68
N ASN A 241 11.87 -0.55 -2.52
CA ASN A 241 12.27 0.08 -1.24
C ASN A 241 11.26 1.10 -0.70
N SER A 242 10.25 1.45 -1.49
CA SER A 242 9.52 2.68 -1.24
C SER A 242 8.25 2.46 -0.41
N ALA A 243 7.55 1.33 -0.63
CA ALA A 243 6.51 0.91 0.32
C ALA A 243 7.10 0.64 1.71
N GLU A 244 8.30 0.07 1.76
CA GLU A 244 9.07 -0.10 2.99
C GLU A 244 9.46 1.25 3.61
N THR A 245 9.86 2.24 2.80
CA THR A 245 10.13 3.60 3.28
C THR A 245 8.89 4.22 3.90
N ALA A 246 7.69 4.06 3.32
CA ALA A 246 6.45 4.50 3.92
C ALA A 246 6.20 3.81 5.27
N ARG A 247 6.32 2.46 5.33
CA ARG A 247 6.16 1.69 6.58
C ARG A 247 7.15 2.14 7.67
N GLN A 248 8.41 2.39 7.33
CA GLN A 248 9.44 2.83 8.28
C GLN A 248 9.20 4.25 8.82
N ASN A 249 8.48 5.09 8.06
CA ASN A 249 8.10 6.45 8.47
C ASN A 249 6.65 6.52 8.97
N ALA A 250 6.05 5.38 9.34
CA ALA A 250 4.71 5.32 9.92
C ALA A 250 4.61 6.21 11.17
N THR A 251 3.77 7.24 11.09
CA THR A 251 3.40 8.06 12.24
C THR A 251 2.42 7.33 13.16
N LYS A 252 1.66 6.38 12.59
CA LYS A 252 0.74 5.52 13.32
C LYS A 252 0.76 4.11 12.73
N THR A 253 0.92 3.11 13.59
CA THR A 253 0.79 1.70 13.23
C THR A 253 -0.42 1.09 13.93
N PHE A 254 -1.27 0.40 13.17
CA PHE A 254 -2.33 -0.47 13.65
C PHE A 254 -1.92 -1.91 13.37
N THR A 255 -1.76 -2.68 14.43
CA THR A 255 -1.32 -4.08 14.36
C THR A 255 -2.54 -4.98 14.24
N ALA A 256 -2.58 -5.80 13.21
CA ALA A 256 -3.67 -6.74 12.92
C ALA A 256 -3.21 -8.22 12.98
N ASP A 257 -1.91 -8.46 13.09
CA ASP A 257 -1.27 -9.78 13.27
C ASP A 257 -1.05 -10.18 14.74
N ASP A 258 -1.58 -9.44 15.72
CA ASP A 258 -1.39 -9.76 17.15
C ASP A 258 -2.10 -11.04 17.61
N LYS A 259 -2.98 -11.59 16.77
CA LYS A 259 -3.87 -12.71 17.11
C LYS A 259 -3.65 -13.95 16.23
N ILE A 260 -2.60 -13.97 15.42
CA ILE A 260 -2.23 -15.12 14.58
C ILE A 260 -1.00 -15.86 15.16
N PHE A 261 -0.81 -17.12 14.80
CA PHE A 261 0.30 -17.99 15.19
C PHE A 261 0.60 -18.02 16.71
N ARG A 262 -0.45 -17.87 17.51
CA ARG A 262 -0.36 -17.98 18.97
C ARG A 262 -0.37 -19.47 19.33
N SER A 263 0.63 -19.88 20.12
CA SER A 263 0.65 -21.23 20.71
C SER A 263 -0.65 -21.47 21.46
N GLY A 264 -1.26 -22.60 21.19
CA GLY A 264 -2.57 -23.03 21.63
C GLY A 264 -3.76 -22.12 21.59
N LYS A 265 -3.78 -21.28 20.56
CA LYS A 265 -4.95 -20.47 20.25
C LYS A 265 -5.20 -20.48 18.76
N LYS A 266 -6.48 -20.54 18.39
CA LYS A 266 -6.90 -20.27 17.03
C LYS A 266 -6.43 -18.89 16.59
N ASP A 267 -6.08 -18.80 15.32
CA ASP A 267 -5.76 -17.52 14.72
C ASP A 267 -7.02 -16.63 14.74
N THR A 268 -6.87 -15.33 14.80
CA THR A 268 -8.00 -14.41 14.66
C THR A 268 -7.50 -13.25 13.85
N MET A 269 -8.16 -12.96 12.74
CA MET A 269 -7.75 -11.83 11.91
C MET A 269 -8.44 -10.57 12.39
N LEU A 270 -7.75 -9.44 12.17
CA LEU A 270 -8.23 -8.13 12.55
C LEU A 270 -8.36 -7.24 11.32
N MET A 271 -9.50 -6.59 11.17
CA MET A 271 -9.76 -5.59 10.12
C MET A 271 -9.68 -4.20 10.75
N THR A 272 -9.01 -3.25 10.10
CA THR A 272 -8.96 -1.85 10.55
C THR A 272 -9.92 -0.97 9.74
N GLU A 273 -10.68 -0.10 10.36
CA GLU A 273 -11.41 0.99 9.68
C GLU A 273 -10.68 2.32 9.91
N ILE A 274 -10.49 3.11 8.86
CA ILE A 274 -10.08 4.51 8.89
C ILE A 274 -11.23 5.35 8.32
N ASN A 275 -11.84 6.17 9.18
CA ASN A 275 -12.92 7.08 8.82
C ASN A 275 -12.46 8.53 8.97
N PHE A 276 -12.11 9.16 7.85
CA PHE A 276 -11.63 10.55 7.79
C PHE A 276 -12.76 11.54 8.08
N VAL A 277 -12.44 12.57 8.86
CA VAL A 277 -13.34 13.66 9.22
C VAL A 277 -12.57 14.97 9.27
N ASP A 278 -13.28 16.10 9.31
CA ASP A 278 -12.64 17.40 9.53
C ASP A 278 -11.79 17.38 10.80
N GLY A 279 -10.53 17.82 10.69
CA GLY A 279 -9.55 17.82 11.79
C GLY A 279 -8.83 16.50 12.08
N GLY A 280 -9.09 15.40 11.35
CA GLY A 280 -8.36 14.14 11.54
C GLY A 280 -9.07 12.88 11.04
N TYR A 281 -8.96 11.78 11.78
CA TYR A 281 -9.65 10.53 11.46
C TYR A 281 -10.01 9.72 12.70
N TRP A 282 -11.06 8.92 12.60
CA TRP A 282 -11.38 7.87 13.55
C TRP A 282 -10.79 6.55 13.08
N ALA A 283 -10.26 5.76 14.00
CA ALA A 283 -9.87 4.38 13.72
C ALA A 283 -10.55 3.40 14.67
N THR A 284 -10.90 2.23 14.15
CA THR A 284 -11.50 1.11 14.90
C THR A 284 -10.91 -0.19 14.36
N GLN A 285 -10.74 -1.22 15.21
CA GLN A 285 -10.37 -2.56 14.75
C GLN A 285 -11.41 -3.59 15.17
N TRP A 286 -11.65 -4.58 14.31
CA TRP A 286 -12.70 -5.58 14.46
C TRP A 286 -12.15 -6.99 14.27
N TRP A 287 -12.75 -7.98 14.92
CA TRP A 287 -12.58 -9.37 14.53
C TRP A 287 -13.16 -9.60 13.13
N TYR A 288 -12.43 -10.37 12.34
CA TYR A 288 -12.71 -10.57 10.93
C TYR A 288 -12.33 -12.00 10.55
N ASN A 289 -13.12 -12.98 10.99
CA ASN A 289 -12.82 -14.38 10.72
C ASN A 289 -13.26 -14.76 9.30
N ILE A 290 -12.36 -15.34 8.51
CA ILE A 290 -12.68 -15.86 7.18
C ILE A 290 -13.08 -17.33 7.34
N PRO A 291 -14.29 -17.74 6.93
CA PRO A 291 -14.67 -19.14 6.93
C PRO A 291 -13.82 -19.99 5.98
N PRO A 292 -13.58 -21.27 6.30
CA PRO A 292 -14.24 -22.06 7.34
C PRO A 292 -13.77 -21.75 8.77
N VAL A 293 -14.75 -21.50 9.63
CA VAL A 293 -14.65 -21.30 11.08
C VAL A 293 -14.94 -22.63 11.75
N GLY A 294 -13.93 -23.25 12.35
CA GLY A 294 -14.13 -24.45 13.14
C GLY A 294 -14.88 -24.17 14.44
N THR A 295 -15.52 -25.20 15.00
CA THR A 295 -16.23 -25.15 16.29
C THR A 295 -15.37 -24.54 17.39
N PRO A 296 -15.97 -24.06 18.49
CA PRO A 296 -15.24 -23.84 19.73
C PRO A 296 -14.33 -25.03 20.09
N PRO A 297 -13.29 -24.81 20.91
CA PRO A 297 -12.37 -25.87 21.31
C PRO A 297 -13.14 -27.07 21.91
N ALA A 298 -12.62 -28.30 21.77
CA ALA A 298 -13.34 -29.51 22.20
C ALA A 298 -13.68 -29.46 23.70
N GLU A 299 -14.98 -29.38 24.02
CA GLU A 299 -15.50 -29.34 25.40
C GLU A 299 -16.21 -30.64 25.76
N TYR A 300 -15.94 -31.13 26.96
CA TYR A 300 -16.51 -32.34 27.52
C TYR A 300 -16.94 -32.11 28.96
N GLU A 301 -18.16 -32.51 29.31
CA GLU A 301 -18.64 -32.42 30.69
C GLU A 301 -18.54 -33.76 31.41
N PHE A 302 -17.95 -33.75 32.60
CA PHE A 302 -17.80 -34.95 33.43
C PHE A 302 -18.21 -34.72 34.87
N THR A 303 -18.64 -35.78 35.53
CA THR A 303 -18.75 -35.80 36.99
C THR A 303 -17.36 -35.98 37.61
N TRP A 304 -16.95 -35.07 38.47
CA TRP A 304 -15.66 -35.16 39.14
C TRP A 304 -15.65 -36.30 40.16
N VAL A 305 -14.64 -37.16 40.08
CA VAL A 305 -14.41 -38.23 41.06
C VAL A 305 -13.20 -37.87 41.91
N ASP A 306 -13.35 -37.97 43.23
CA ASP A 306 -12.26 -37.70 44.16
C ASP A 306 -11.09 -38.67 43.87
N PRO A 307 -9.91 -38.16 43.48
CA PRO A 307 -8.76 -38.99 43.13
C PRO A 307 -8.32 -39.96 44.24
N VAL A 308 -8.58 -39.63 45.52
CA VAL A 308 -8.23 -40.51 46.66
C VAL A 308 -9.10 -41.76 46.77
N SER A 309 -10.17 -41.87 45.97
CA SER A 309 -11.02 -43.06 45.88
C SER A 309 -10.30 -44.24 45.22
N TYR A 310 -9.16 -43.99 44.56
CA TYR A 310 -8.34 -44.97 43.88
C TYR A 310 -6.95 -45.09 44.52
N GLY A 311 -6.27 -46.21 44.27
CA GLY A 311 -4.87 -46.37 44.71
C GLY A 311 -3.94 -45.35 44.02
N GLU A 312 -2.91 -44.88 44.73
CA GLU A 312 -2.01 -43.79 44.31
C GLU A 312 -1.31 -44.02 42.96
N THR A 313 -1.19 -45.25 42.48
CA THR A 313 -0.56 -45.58 41.19
C THR A 313 -1.56 -46.05 40.12
N SER A 314 -2.86 -45.83 40.34
CA SER A 314 -3.92 -46.33 39.48
C SER A 314 -4.34 -45.32 38.42
N LEU A 315 -4.54 -45.79 37.19
CA LEU A 315 -5.27 -45.09 36.11
C LEU A 315 -6.73 -45.52 35.99
N ALA A 316 -7.23 -46.41 36.85
CA ALA A 316 -8.60 -46.90 36.76
C ALA A 316 -9.63 -45.78 36.96
N LEU A 317 -10.73 -45.84 36.20
CA LEU A 317 -11.88 -44.97 36.38
C LEU A 317 -13.10 -45.83 36.03
N ASP A 318 -13.80 -46.31 37.06
CA ASP A 318 -14.92 -47.24 36.93
C ASP A 318 -16.27 -46.51 36.86
N GLU A 319 -16.31 -45.24 37.28
CA GLU A 319 -17.48 -44.38 37.13
C GLU A 319 -17.69 -43.99 35.66
N PHE A 320 -18.95 -44.02 35.22
CA PHE A 320 -19.34 -43.57 33.89
C PHE A 320 -19.41 -42.04 33.82
N ASN A 321 -19.09 -41.48 32.66
CA ASN A 321 -19.15 -40.04 32.37
C ASN A 321 -18.44 -39.19 33.44
N ALA A 322 -17.26 -39.67 33.86
CA ALA A 322 -16.50 -39.14 34.97
C ALA A 322 -15.11 -38.68 34.56
N ALA A 323 -14.49 -37.85 35.40
CA ALA A 323 -13.11 -37.41 35.24
C ALA A 323 -12.40 -37.37 36.60
N ARG A 324 -11.10 -37.67 36.59
CA ARG A 324 -10.24 -37.48 37.76
C ARG A 324 -8.78 -37.30 37.36
N PHE A 325 -8.04 -36.61 38.22
CA PHE A 325 -6.59 -36.70 38.19
C PHE A 325 -6.09 -38.05 38.72
N ALA A 326 -4.95 -38.52 38.21
CA ALA A 326 -4.37 -39.81 38.53
C ALA A 326 -2.84 -39.76 38.66
N ILE A 327 -2.33 -40.66 39.51
CA ILE A 327 -0.89 -40.86 39.79
C ILE A 327 -0.18 -39.55 40.22
N SER A 328 -0.38 -39.07 41.45
CA SER A 328 -1.30 -39.60 42.49
C SER A 328 -2.73 -39.06 42.36
N GLY A 329 -2.86 -37.85 41.82
CA GLY A 329 -4.12 -37.12 41.72
C GLY A 329 -4.55 -36.45 43.03
N ALA A 330 -3.80 -36.59 44.13
CA ALA A 330 -4.16 -36.01 45.41
C ALA A 330 -4.09 -34.48 45.38
N PHE A 331 -5.02 -33.83 46.09
CA PHE A 331 -5.03 -32.39 46.31
C PHE A 331 -4.39 -32.06 47.66
N GLU A 332 -3.49 -31.08 47.68
CA GLU A 332 -2.97 -30.48 48.91
C GLU A 332 -3.30 -28.98 48.95
N ALA A 333 -3.97 -28.55 50.03
CA ALA A 333 -4.29 -27.14 50.25
C ALA A 333 -3.01 -26.31 50.39
N GLY A 334 -2.90 -25.24 49.61
CA GLY A 334 -1.68 -24.43 49.53
C GLY A 334 -0.72 -24.86 48.42
N VAL A 335 -0.98 -25.98 47.73
CA VAL A 335 -0.12 -26.52 46.66
C VAL A 335 -0.91 -26.77 45.39
N GLY A 336 -2.08 -27.43 45.47
CA GLY A 336 -2.88 -27.84 44.32
C GLY A 336 -2.91 -29.35 44.14
N TYR A 337 -3.32 -29.80 42.96
CA TYR A 337 -3.27 -31.20 42.56
C TYR A 337 -1.85 -31.62 42.15
N ASP A 338 -1.42 -32.82 42.57
CA ASP A 338 -0.21 -33.49 42.08
C ASP A 338 -0.58 -34.72 41.26
N ALA A 339 -0.53 -34.58 39.94
CA ALA A 339 -0.94 -35.61 38.99
C ALA A 339 -0.07 -35.59 37.73
N ILE A 340 0.16 -36.78 37.17
CA ILE A 340 0.82 -36.95 35.87
C ILE A 340 -0.14 -37.45 34.80
N TRP A 341 -1.42 -37.70 35.15
CA TRP A 341 -2.49 -38.06 34.23
C TRP A 341 -3.80 -37.38 34.62
N LEU A 342 -4.57 -36.97 33.62
CA LEU A 342 -6.02 -36.79 33.69
C LEU A 342 -6.65 -38.03 33.04
N VAL A 343 -7.56 -38.71 33.74
CA VAL A 343 -8.33 -39.82 33.17
C VAL A 343 -9.78 -39.38 33.07
N VAL A 344 -10.35 -39.51 31.87
CA VAL A 344 -11.74 -39.19 31.58
C VAL A 344 -12.44 -40.40 30.97
N SER A 345 -13.73 -40.54 31.20
CA SER A 345 -14.54 -41.56 30.52
C SER A 345 -14.50 -41.34 29.00
N GLY A 346 -14.59 -42.41 28.21
CA GLY A 346 -14.57 -42.32 26.74
C GLY A 346 -15.83 -41.67 26.13
N VAL A 347 -16.82 -41.35 26.95
CA VAL A 347 -18.03 -40.59 26.60
C VAL A 347 -18.32 -39.62 27.75
N ASP A 348 -18.71 -38.39 27.41
CA ASP A 348 -19.04 -37.34 28.37
C ASP A 348 -20.51 -37.43 28.88
N LEU A 349 -20.92 -36.48 29.74
CA LEU A 349 -22.28 -36.40 30.27
C LEU A 349 -23.36 -36.16 29.19
N ASN A 350 -22.99 -35.57 28.06
CA ASN A 350 -23.88 -35.25 26.94
C ASN A 350 -23.92 -36.35 25.88
N GLY A 351 -23.13 -37.42 26.03
CA GLY A 351 -23.06 -38.53 25.08
C GLY A 351 -22.07 -38.32 23.94
N VAL A 352 -21.20 -37.31 24.05
CA VAL A 352 -20.14 -37.00 23.09
C VAL A 352 -18.95 -37.93 23.34
N PRO A 353 -18.46 -38.70 22.34
CA PRO A 353 -17.30 -39.55 22.50
C PRO A 353 -16.02 -38.71 22.62
N VAL A 354 -15.14 -39.10 23.54
CA VAL A 354 -13.82 -38.48 23.71
C VAL A 354 -12.83 -39.18 22.79
N ASN A 355 -12.32 -38.46 21.78
CA ASN A 355 -11.30 -38.99 20.90
C ASN A 355 -9.89 -38.62 21.45
N PRO A 356 -9.03 -39.59 21.80
CA PRO A 356 -7.67 -39.28 22.27
C PRO A 356 -6.82 -38.55 21.23
N ASP A 357 -7.10 -38.72 19.93
CA ASP A 357 -6.39 -38.01 18.87
C ASP A 357 -6.66 -36.49 18.90
N LEU A 358 -7.68 -36.04 19.63
CA LEU A 358 -7.94 -34.61 19.85
C LEU A 358 -7.10 -34.02 21.00
N PHE A 359 -6.14 -34.75 21.56
CA PHE A 359 -5.26 -34.27 22.61
C PHE A 359 -3.81 -34.54 22.20
N GLU A 360 -3.26 -33.64 21.40
CA GLU A 360 -1.91 -33.74 20.85
C GLU A 360 -0.86 -33.16 21.80
N THR A 361 0.40 -33.50 21.55
CA THR A 361 1.50 -33.00 22.39
C THR A 361 1.64 -31.48 22.22
N GLY A 362 1.52 -30.74 23.32
CA GLY A 362 1.59 -29.28 23.33
C GLY A 362 0.24 -28.57 23.49
N ASP A 363 -0.88 -29.30 23.42
CA ASP A 363 -2.22 -28.73 23.58
C ASP A 363 -2.47 -28.24 25.01
N ASP A 364 -3.14 -27.10 25.18
CA ASP A 364 -3.54 -26.58 26.48
C ASP A 364 -4.94 -27.12 26.87
N VAL A 365 -5.00 -27.88 27.96
CA VAL A 365 -6.25 -28.37 28.54
C VAL A 365 -6.64 -27.55 29.76
N SER A 366 -7.89 -27.10 29.80
CA SER A 366 -8.51 -26.45 30.95
C SER A 366 -9.59 -27.33 31.57
N ILE A 367 -9.67 -27.34 32.90
CA ILE A 367 -10.74 -27.98 33.66
C ILE A 367 -11.37 -26.94 34.58
N VAL A 368 -12.66 -26.71 34.45
CA VAL A 368 -13.39 -25.69 35.22
C VAL A 368 -14.67 -26.30 35.81
N ASN A 369 -14.95 -26.04 37.08
CA ASN A 369 -16.24 -26.45 37.65
C ASN A 369 -17.37 -25.50 37.25
N ALA A 370 -18.62 -25.97 37.33
CA ALA A 370 -19.79 -25.19 36.90
C ALA A 370 -19.92 -23.79 37.56
N SER A 371 -19.37 -23.58 38.76
CA SER A 371 -19.37 -22.27 39.44
C SER A 371 -18.17 -21.37 39.10
N GLY A 372 -17.18 -21.86 38.35
CA GLY A 372 -15.94 -21.12 38.02
C GLY A 372 -15.02 -20.86 39.22
N THR A 373 -15.20 -21.58 40.32
CA THR A 373 -14.48 -21.38 41.59
C THR A 373 -13.24 -22.26 41.73
N VAL A 374 -13.09 -23.27 40.87
CA VAL A 374 -11.89 -24.10 40.75
C VAL A 374 -11.55 -24.20 39.27
N VAL A 375 -10.31 -23.86 38.94
CA VAL A 375 -9.74 -24.00 37.59
C VAL A 375 -8.44 -24.75 37.69
N SER A 376 -8.30 -25.82 36.93
CA SER A 376 -7.03 -26.51 36.71
C SER A 376 -6.65 -26.44 35.23
N GLY A 377 -5.36 -26.55 34.93
CA GLY A 377 -4.93 -26.65 33.54
C GLY A 377 -3.52 -27.21 33.41
N PHE A 378 -3.23 -27.73 32.22
CA PHE A 378 -1.94 -28.32 31.87
C PHE A 378 -1.74 -28.38 30.35
N GLU A 379 -0.48 -28.47 29.94
CA GLU A 379 -0.10 -28.79 28.56
C GLU A 379 -0.10 -30.32 28.37
N VAL A 380 -0.65 -30.84 27.28
CA VAL A 380 -0.74 -32.28 27.00
C VAL A 380 0.64 -32.81 26.61
N ALA A 381 1.09 -33.87 27.27
CA ALA A 381 2.32 -34.58 26.89
C ALA A 381 2.08 -35.73 25.89
N ASN A 382 0.90 -36.34 25.97
CA ASN A 382 0.44 -37.47 25.14
C ASN A 382 -1.00 -37.81 25.56
N ALA A 383 -1.80 -38.43 24.69
CA ALA A 383 -3.07 -39.03 25.07
C ALA A 383 -3.17 -40.45 24.53
N ILE A 384 -3.75 -41.36 25.33
CA ILE A 384 -3.88 -42.77 24.95
C ILE A 384 -5.27 -43.32 25.30
N PRO A 385 -5.84 -44.21 24.46
CA PRO A 385 -6.96 -45.04 24.88
C PRO A 385 -6.57 -45.92 26.08
N PHE A 386 -7.44 -46.01 27.07
CA PHE A 386 -7.25 -46.82 28.27
C PHE A 386 -8.55 -47.55 28.64
N GLY A 387 -8.74 -48.76 28.10
CA GLY A 387 -10.02 -49.47 28.22
C GLY A 387 -11.13 -48.70 27.52
N ASP A 388 -12.23 -48.43 28.23
CA ASP A 388 -13.33 -47.57 27.77
C ASP A 388 -13.11 -46.07 28.10
N ASN A 389 -11.93 -45.72 28.62
CA ASN A 389 -11.57 -44.37 29.06
C ASN A 389 -10.44 -43.79 28.18
N VAL A 390 -10.19 -42.50 28.33
CA VAL A 390 -9.04 -41.81 27.74
C VAL A 390 -8.12 -41.32 28.86
N ALA A 391 -6.83 -41.60 28.75
CA ALA A 391 -5.81 -41.13 29.68
C ALA A 391 -4.94 -40.08 28.99
N ILE A 392 -4.94 -38.87 29.52
CA ILE A 392 -4.22 -37.70 29.00
C ILE A 392 -3.04 -37.43 29.94
N SER A 393 -1.83 -37.52 29.41
CA SER A 393 -0.59 -37.37 30.15
C SER A 393 -0.29 -35.90 30.39
N ILE A 394 0.15 -35.63 31.61
CA ILE A 394 0.53 -34.30 32.10
C ILE A 394 2.07 -34.31 32.28
N PRO A 395 2.82 -33.35 31.73
CA PRO A 395 4.23 -33.16 32.01
C PRO A 395 4.47 -32.99 33.52
N ALA A 396 5.57 -33.55 34.03
CA ALA A 396 5.90 -33.40 35.44
C ALA A 396 6.06 -31.91 35.82
N GLY A 397 5.25 -31.44 36.78
CA GLY A 397 5.23 -30.03 37.20
C GLY A 397 4.47 -29.08 36.27
N GLY A 398 3.78 -29.60 35.25
CA GLY A 398 2.99 -28.83 34.28
C GLY A 398 1.53 -28.58 34.67
N LEU A 399 1.05 -29.19 35.77
CA LEU A 399 -0.31 -28.99 36.27
C LEU A 399 -0.38 -27.78 37.21
N PHE A 400 -1.35 -26.90 36.99
CA PHE A 400 -1.71 -25.86 37.95
C PHE A 400 -3.16 -26.00 38.42
N THR A 401 -3.47 -25.40 39.57
CA THR A 401 -4.83 -25.27 40.10
C THR A 401 -4.98 -23.91 40.78
N ALA A 402 -6.11 -23.25 40.55
CA ALA A 402 -6.44 -21.93 41.09
C ALA A 402 -7.89 -21.91 41.59
N ASN A 403 -8.19 -20.96 42.50
CA ASN A 403 -9.54 -20.72 42.99
C ASN A 403 -10.00 -19.29 42.66
N PRO A 404 -10.42 -19.00 41.40
CA PRO A 404 -10.81 -17.65 40.98
C PRO A 404 -11.94 -17.04 41.84
N PRO A 405 -11.93 -15.71 42.08
CA PRO A 405 -10.98 -14.71 41.56
C PRO A 405 -9.63 -14.67 42.28
N ASP A 406 -9.43 -15.49 43.32
CA ASP A 406 -8.21 -15.51 44.10
C ASP A 406 -7.08 -16.25 43.35
N GLY A 407 -5.89 -15.63 43.32
CA GLY A 407 -4.70 -16.23 42.73
C GLY A 407 -4.11 -17.35 43.59
N PRO A 408 -3.15 -18.14 43.06
CA PRO A 408 -2.51 -19.22 43.82
C PRO A 408 -1.81 -18.69 45.09
N PRO A 409 -1.70 -19.52 46.16
CA PRO A 409 -1.95 -20.95 46.15
C PRO A 409 -3.42 -21.35 46.40
N PRO A 410 -3.92 -22.45 45.79
CA PRO A 410 -5.31 -22.88 45.92
C PRO A 410 -5.61 -23.41 47.33
N ALA A 411 -6.75 -23.03 47.89
CA ALA A 411 -7.20 -23.45 49.21
C ALA A 411 -8.05 -24.73 49.18
N PHE A 412 -8.71 -25.02 48.06
CA PHE A 412 -9.57 -26.19 47.87
C PHE A 412 -9.53 -26.66 46.41
N GLY A 413 -9.72 -27.97 46.20
CA GLY A 413 -9.84 -28.58 44.89
C GLY A 413 -11.29 -28.78 44.47
N PHE A 414 -11.48 -29.55 43.40
CA PHE A 414 -12.79 -30.00 42.96
C PHE A 414 -13.44 -30.93 44.00
N THR A 415 -14.76 -30.81 44.15
CA THR A 415 -15.59 -31.58 45.06
C THR A 415 -16.14 -32.82 44.35
N ALA A 416 -16.07 -33.98 45.00
CA ALA A 416 -16.63 -35.22 44.47
C ALA A 416 -18.12 -35.06 44.10
N GLY A 417 -18.47 -35.47 42.88
CA GLY A 417 -19.83 -35.40 42.36
C GLY A 417 -20.22 -34.06 41.72
N GLU A 418 -19.33 -33.05 41.69
CA GLU A 418 -19.60 -31.83 40.93
C GLU A 418 -19.36 -32.02 39.43
N ILE A 419 -19.95 -31.15 38.61
CA ILE A 419 -19.71 -31.15 37.16
C ILE A 419 -18.49 -30.29 36.86
N VAL A 420 -17.57 -30.86 36.09
CA VAL A 420 -16.42 -30.16 35.51
C VAL A 420 -16.50 -30.19 34.00
N THR A 421 -16.11 -29.09 33.37
CA THR A 421 -15.92 -28.97 31.93
C THR A 421 -14.43 -29.11 31.64
N VAL A 422 -14.07 -30.13 30.86
CA VAL A 422 -12.72 -30.34 30.33
C VAL A 422 -12.69 -29.81 28.91
N THR A 423 -11.86 -28.81 28.65
CA THR A 423 -11.74 -28.17 27.35
C THR A 423 -10.32 -28.37 26.83
N ASN A 424 -10.15 -28.99 25.66
CA ASN A 424 -8.90 -28.82 24.91
C ASN A 424 -9.00 -27.51 24.13
N LEU A 425 -8.24 -26.50 24.53
CA LEU A 425 -8.26 -25.15 23.96
C LEU A 425 -7.72 -25.09 22.52
N ASP A 426 -7.03 -26.14 22.08
CA ASP A 426 -6.29 -26.23 20.82
C ASP A 426 -6.99 -27.01 19.71
N ALA A 427 -7.96 -27.87 20.05
CA ALA A 427 -8.47 -28.90 19.15
C ALA A 427 -9.91 -28.61 18.67
N PRO A 428 -10.12 -27.87 17.56
CA PRO A 428 -11.42 -27.85 16.90
C PRO A 428 -11.77 -29.23 16.35
N THR A 429 -13.05 -29.61 16.42
CA THR A 429 -13.50 -30.97 16.04
C THR A 429 -14.32 -31.00 14.74
N GLY A 430 -14.66 -29.84 14.19
CA GLY A 430 -15.42 -29.70 12.96
C GLY A 430 -15.70 -28.25 12.61
N LEU A 431 -16.60 -28.03 11.66
CA LEU A 431 -17.11 -26.70 11.30
C LEU A 431 -18.15 -26.25 12.32
N ASP A 432 -18.12 -24.96 12.66
CA ASP A 432 -19.16 -24.33 13.46
C ASP A 432 -20.45 -24.20 12.62
N GLU A 433 -21.43 -25.05 12.87
CA GLU A 433 -22.72 -25.03 12.14
C GLU A 433 -23.56 -23.78 12.42
N ASP A 434 -23.29 -23.09 13.54
CA ASP A 434 -23.99 -21.87 13.92
C ASP A 434 -23.34 -20.62 13.31
N PHE A 435 -22.11 -20.74 12.79
CA PHE A 435 -21.47 -19.65 12.06
C PHE A 435 -22.15 -19.46 10.69
N GLU A 436 -22.56 -18.23 10.41
CA GLU A 436 -23.32 -17.96 9.20
C GLU A 436 -22.43 -18.05 7.95
N TRP A 437 -22.95 -18.63 6.85
CA TRP A 437 -22.21 -18.77 5.60
C TRP A 437 -20.91 -19.55 5.75
N ASN A 438 -20.76 -20.45 6.72
CA ASN A 438 -19.47 -21.04 7.12
C ASN A 438 -18.83 -22.04 6.13
N THR A 439 -19.18 -21.95 4.85
CA THR A 439 -18.66 -22.83 3.80
C THR A 439 -17.49 -22.17 3.09
N PHE A 440 -16.41 -22.93 2.93
CA PHE A 440 -15.18 -22.51 2.22
C PHE A 440 -15.44 -21.85 0.85
N HIS A 441 -16.39 -22.38 0.07
CA HIS A 441 -16.68 -21.91 -1.30
C HIS A 441 -17.21 -20.48 -1.40
N TYR A 442 -17.77 -19.91 -0.34
CA TYR A 442 -18.23 -18.51 -0.34
C TYR A 442 -17.08 -17.52 -0.19
N TYR A 443 -15.90 -17.99 0.22
CA TYR A 443 -14.76 -17.12 0.51
C TYR A 443 -13.51 -17.44 -0.31
N HIS A 444 -13.31 -18.70 -0.62
CA HIS A 444 -12.14 -19.19 -1.32
C HIS A 444 -12.54 -19.79 -2.66
N ASP A 445 -11.93 -19.30 -3.74
CA ASP A 445 -12.13 -19.81 -5.10
C ASP A 445 -10.98 -20.73 -5.58
N HIS A 446 -10.04 -21.08 -4.68
CA HIS A 446 -8.95 -22.01 -4.95
C HIS A 446 -9.31 -23.44 -4.52
N LEU A 447 -8.48 -24.40 -4.94
CA LEU A 447 -8.65 -25.79 -4.53
C LEU A 447 -8.22 -25.96 -3.07
N ASP A 448 -8.98 -26.73 -2.31
CA ASP A 448 -8.61 -27.14 -0.96
C ASP A 448 -7.74 -28.40 -1.02
N ASN A 449 -6.46 -28.21 -1.35
CA ASN A 449 -5.51 -29.30 -1.59
C ASN A 449 -4.21 -29.18 -0.78
N GLY A 450 -4.19 -28.32 0.24
CA GLY A 450 -3.06 -28.12 1.15
C GLY A 450 -1.81 -27.43 0.55
N VAL A 451 -1.84 -27.01 -0.72
CA VAL A 451 -0.71 -26.29 -1.36
C VAL A 451 -1.13 -25.02 -2.10
N ALA A 452 -2.42 -24.76 -2.21
CA ALA A 452 -2.97 -23.56 -2.85
C ALA A 452 -3.50 -22.59 -1.79
N PHE A 453 -3.21 -21.31 -1.98
CA PHE A 453 -3.65 -20.18 -1.14
C PHE A 453 -4.41 -19.16 -1.98
N CYS A 454 -5.14 -18.26 -1.32
CA CYS A 454 -5.75 -17.11 -1.99
C CYS A 454 -4.69 -16.20 -2.65
N GLU A 455 -4.82 -16.00 -3.96
CA GLU A 455 -4.05 -15.04 -4.76
C GLU A 455 -4.70 -13.65 -4.70
N ALA A 456 -3.93 -12.59 -4.96
CA ALA A 456 -4.47 -11.22 -4.95
C ALA A 456 -5.61 -11.04 -5.97
N GLY A 457 -5.61 -11.81 -7.06
CA GLY A 457 -6.64 -11.75 -8.10
C GLY A 457 -7.87 -12.62 -7.88
N ARG A 458 -7.96 -13.31 -6.74
CA ARG A 458 -9.08 -14.19 -6.38
C ARG A 458 -10.14 -13.44 -5.58
N ILE A 459 -11.22 -14.11 -5.20
CA ILE A 459 -12.29 -13.50 -4.39
C ILE A 459 -11.68 -12.94 -3.08
N GLN A 460 -11.91 -11.65 -2.82
CA GLN A 460 -11.50 -10.96 -1.60
C GLN A 460 -12.72 -10.51 -0.80
N HIS A 461 -12.56 -10.26 0.50
CA HIS A 461 -13.68 -10.01 1.42
C HIS A 461 -13.38 -8.93 2.46
N PHE A 462 -14.43 -8.35 3.06
CA PHE A 462 -14.28 -7.37 4.16
C PHE A 462 -15.46 -7.24 5.15
N ASP A 463 -16.61 -7.87 4.92
CA ASP A 463 -17.90 -7.55 5.57
C ASP A 463 -18.57 -8.75 6.29
N PHE A 464 -17.84 -9.48 7.14
CA PHE A 464 -18.36 -10.69 7.83
C PHE A 464 -19.29 -10.39 9.01
N ASP A 465 -18.76 -10.37 10.24
CA ASP A 465 -19.59 -10.46 11.46
C ASP A 465 -19.93 -9.09 12.02
N TYR A 466 -18.95 -8.19 12.12
CA TYR A 466 -19.17 -6.86 12.65
C TYR A 466 -20.16 -6.05 11.77
N TRP A 467 -20.25 -6.34 10.47
CA TRP A 467 -21.16 -5.63 9.57
C TRP A 467 -22.64 -5.94 9.84
N VAL A 468 -22.94 -7.07 10.48
CA VAL A 468 -24.29 -7.56 10.74
C VAL A 468 -24.70 -7.46 12.21
N ALA A 469 -23.79 -6.96 13.08
CA ALA A 469 -23.95 -6.97 14.54
C ALA A 469 -25.23 -6.29 15.06
N GLY A 470 -25.72 -5.23 14.42
CA GLY A 470 -26.97 -4.58 14.82
C GLY A 470 -28.23 -5.10 14.11
N GLY A 471 -28.13 -6.24 13.41
CA GLY A 471 -29.25 -6.94 12.80
C GLY A 471 -29.58 -6.54 11.35
N PRO A 472 -30.71 -7.05 10.80
CA PRO A 472 -31.01 -7.02 9.36
C PRO A 472 -31.01 -5.64 8.70
N SER A 473 -31.42 -4.59 9.41
CA SER A 473 -31.51 -3.23 8.87
C SER A 473 -30.37 -2.33 9.29
N CYS A 474 -29.30 -2.86 9.90
CA CYS A 474 -28.21 -2.12 10.51
C CYS A 474 -26.89 -2.39 9.77
N ASP A 475 -26.16 -1.32 9.48
CA ASP A 475 -24.74 -1.38 9.15
C ASP A 475 -24.03 -0.10 9.67
N ILE A 476 -22.74 0.01 9.34
CA ILE A 476 -21.88 1.12 9.79
C ILE A 476 -22.32 2.51 9.28
N PHE A 477 -23.19 2.58 8.27
CA PHE A 477 -23.64 3.84 7.66
C PHE A 477 -24.94 4.37 8.27
N ASN A 478 -25.85 3.51 8.71
CA ASN A 478 -27.13 3.95 9.28
C ASN A 478 -27.31 3.71 10.77
N CYS A 479 -26.55 2.79 11.35
CA CYS A 479 -26.64 2.42 12.75
C CYS A 479 -25.23 2.26 13.37
N PRO A 480 -24.36 3.27 13.22
CA PRO A 480 -22.96 3.17 13.60
C PRO A 480 -22.76 2.82 15.08
N ASP A 481 -23.62 3.30 15.98
CA ASP A 481 -23.46 3.06 17.42
C ASP A 481 -23.62 1.59 17.80
N GLU A 482 -24.54 0.85 17.16
CA GLU A 482 -24.69 -0.59 17.40
C GLU A 482 -23.47 -1.36 16.91
N ILE A 483 -22.92 -0.95 15.75
CA ILE A 483 -21.72 -1.58 15.19
C ILE A 483 -20.50 -1.28 16.07
N TYR A 484 -20.24 -0.01 16.41
CA TYR A 484 -19.10 0.44 17.22
C TYR A 484 -19.12 0.00 18.69
N ASN A 485 -20.24 -0.52 19.18
CA ASN A 485 -20.36 -1.08 20.53
C ASN A 485 -20.63 -2.59 20.53
N SER A 486 -20.50 -3.25 19.37
CA SER A 486 -20.66 -4.70 19.26
C SER A 486 -19.51 -5.46 19.92
N GLU A 487 -19.72 -6.76 20.18
CA GLU A 487 -18.71 -7.65 20.76
C GLU A 487 -17.50 -7.91 19.85
N TYR A 488 -17.63 -7.63 18.54
CA TYR A 488 -16.57 -7.81 17.56
C TYR A 488 -15.52 -6.69 17.58
N VAL A 489 -15.74 -5.62 18.36
CA VAL A 489 -14.77 -4.51 18.50
C VAL A 489 -13.53 -5.01 19.24
N TYR A 490 -12.39 -5.01 18.56
CA TYR A 490 -11.08 -5.29 19.16
C TYR A 490 -10.43 -4.01 19.71
N MET A 491 -10.43 -2.94 18.91
CA MET A 491 -9.96 -1.62 19.32
C MET A 491 -11.12 -0.64 19.19
N ASN A 492 -11.54 -0.07 20.32
CA ASN A 492 -12.61 0.93 20.37
C ASN A 492 -12.32 2.09 19.42
N ARG A 493 -13.41 2.64 18.87
CA ARG A 493 -13.37 3.80 17.98
C ARG A 493 -12.63 4.97 18.64
N THR A 494 -11.46 5.30 18.10
CA THR A 494 -10.52 6.28 18.67
C THR A 494 -10.20 7.37 17.67
N PHE A 495 -10.25 8.64 18.10
CA PHE A 495 -9.93 9.79 17.25
C PHE A 495 -8.43 10.09 17.25
N PHE A 496 -7.90 10.36 16.07
CA PHE A 496 -6.53 10.81 15.83
C PHE A 496 -6.59 12.16 15.12
N ALA A 497 -6.06 13.19 15.77
CA ALA A 497 -6.04 14.54 15.20
C ALA A 497 -5.06 14.64 14.02
N ARG A 498 -5.37 15.50 13.05
CA ARG A 498 -4.54 15.80 11.87
C ARG A 498 -3.10 16.19 12.20
N GLY A 499 -2.90 16.89 13.32
CA GLY A 499 -1.58 17.44 13.64
C GLY A 499 -1.12 18.51 12.64
N ASN A 500 0.19 18.78 12.64
CA ASN A 500 0.83 19.83 11.84
C ASN A 500 1.84 19.29 10.82
N SER A 501 1.99 17.97 10.72
CA SER A 501 2.93 17.31 9.82
C SER A 501 2.21 16.23 9.01
N PRO A 502 2.72 15.90 7.80
CA PRO A 502 2.28 14.74 7.05
C PRO A 502 2.25 13.46 7.89
N GLN A 503 1.26 12.60 7.66
CA GLN A 503 1.07 11.36 8.40
C GLN A 503 1.13 10.13 7.50
N VAL A 504 1.75 9.07 8.01
CA VAL A 504 1.69 7.74 7.41
C VAL A 504 1.00 6.80 8.39
N ILE A 505 -0.07 6.16 7.91
CA ILE A 505 -0.89 5.20 8.64
C ILE A 505 -0.54 3.81 8.10
N TYR A 506 0.14 3.02 8.92
CA TYR A 506 0.55 1.67 8.57
C TYR A 506 -0.40 0.65 9.20
N ILE A 507 -0.99 -0.19 8.35
CA ILE A 507 -1.83 -1.33 8.73
C ILE A 507 -0.96 -2.58 8.61
N LYS A 508 -0.40 -2.99 9.74
CA LYS A 508 0.50 -4.14 9.82
C LYS A 508 -0.32 -5.41 9.94
N GLY A 509 -0.10 -6.37 9.04
CA GLY A 509 -0.66 -7.71 9.17
C GLY A 509 -2.17 -7.81 8.90
N GLY A 510 -2.77 -6.88 8.15
CA GLY A 510 -4.21 -6.88 7.92
C GLY A 510 -4.72 -5.94 6.84
N GLN A 511 -6.01 -6.04 6.57
CA GLN A 511 -6.74 -5.22 5.61
C GLN A 511 -7.26 -3.93 6.25
N VAL A 512 -7.66 -2.97 5.41
CA VAL A 512 -8.22 -1.71 5.89
C VAL A 512 -9.42 -1.24 5.08
N LEU A 513 -10.40 -0.68 5.78
CA LEU A 513 -11.56 0.01 5.22
C LEU A 513 -11.34 1.51 5.29
N VAL A 514 -11.69 2.23 4.24
CA VAL A 514 -11.45 3.68 4.12
C VAL A 514 -12.70 4.39 3.64
N ARG A 515 -13.02 5.51 4.28
CA ARG A 515 -14.09 6.45 3.90
C ARG A 515 -13.87 7.83 4.50
N GLY A 516 -14.63 8.81 4.02
CA GLY A 516 -14.88 10.08 4.71
C GLY A 516 -14.22 11.29 4.05
N ILE A 517 -14.01 12.33 4.84
CA ILE A 517 -13.53 13.64 4.38
C ILE A 517 -12.10 13.85 4.88
N VAL A 518 -11.14 13.88 3.96
CA VAL A 518 -9.72 14.05 4.26
C VAL A 518 -9.39 15.52 4.49
N ASP A 519 -8.93 15.82 5.70
CA ASP A 519 -8.33 17.11 6.08
C ASP A 519 -6.88 16.87 6.52
N GLY A 520 -5.92 17.16 5.63
CA GLY A 520 -4.49 16.96 5.84
C GLY A 520 -3.81 16.07 4.80
N GLN A 521 -2.57 15.69 5.09
CA GLN A 521 -1.72 14.91 4.18
C GLN A 521 -1.48 13.53 4.77
N TYR A 522 -1.98 12.50 4.11
CA TYR A 522 -1.98 11.12 4.61
C TYR A 522 -1.49 10.14 3.55
N THR A 523 -0.77 9.11 3.99
CA THR A 523 -0.57 7.88 3.22
C THR A 523 -1.00 6.69 4.06
N ILE A 524 -1.86 5.84 3.52
CA ILE A 524 -2.20 4.54 4.11
C ILE A 524 -1.35 3.48 3.40
N VAL A 525 -0.65 2.65 4.17
CA VAL A 525 0.14 1.54 3.65
C VAL A 525 -0.22 0.24 4.38
N THR A 526 -0.34 -0.85 3.64
CA THR A 526 -0.53 -2.20 4.20
C THR A 526 0.70 -3.08 3.95
N ASP A 527 0.78 -4.21 4.64
CA ASP A 527 1.64 -5.32 4.22
C ASP A 527 1.12 -5.97 2.93
N ASP A 528 1.96 -6.77 2.28
CA ASP A 528 1.61 -7.51 1.07
C ASP A 528 0.46 -8.49 1.33
N TYR A 529 0.69 -9.41 2.27
CA TYR A 529 -0.28 -10.39 2.75
C TYR A 529 0.06 -10.80 4.18
N THR A 530 -0.86 -11.53 4.79
CA THR A 530 -0.71 -12.14 6.10
C THR A 530 -1.15 -13.58 6.01
N GLU A 531 -0.30 -14.47 6.49
CA GLU A 531 -0.63 -15.90 6.60
C GLU A 531 -1.42 -16.14 7.88
N TYR A 532 -2.35 -17.09 7.85
CA TYR A 532 -3.11 -17.52 9.02
C TYR A 532 -3.43 -19.01 8.93
N ARG A 533 -3.53 -19.66 10.09
CA ARG A 533 -4.05 -21.02 10.22
C ARG A 533 -5.58 -20.99 10.11
N ARG A 534 -6.15 -21.82 9.26
CA ARG A 534 -7.62 -21.91 9.17
C ARG A 534 -8.18 -22.45 10.48
N HIS A 535 -9.41 -22.06 10.81
CA HIS A 535 -10.01 -22.39 12.11
C HIS A 535 -10.57 -23.81 12.17
N ASP A 536 -10.91 -24.38 11.03
CA ASP A 536 -11.42 -25.74 10.86
C ASP A 536 -10.31 -26.79 10.92
N ASP A 537 -9.13 -26.44 10.41
CA ASP A 537 -7.92 -27.26 10.41
C ASP A 537 -6.69 -26.36 10.60
N ASN A 538 -6.07 -26.46 11.78
CA ASN A 538 -4.93 -25.63 12.16
C ASN A 538 -3.62 -25.99 11.41
N ASP A 539 -3.56 -27.14 10.72
CA ASP A 539 -2.42 -27.53 9.89
C ASP A 539 -2.43 -26.85 8.52
N ILE A 540 -3.56 -26.28 8.12
CA ILE A 540 -3.71 -25.60 6.84
C ILE A 540 -3.47 -24.10 7.00
N VAL A 541 -2.46 -23.60 6.29
CA VAL A 541 -2.13 -22.17 6.24
C VAL A 541 -2.66 -21.56 4.95
N ASP A 542 -3.42 -20.48 5.08
CA ASP A 542 -3.91 -19.66 3.97
C ASP A 542 -3.45 -18.20 4.10
N ARG A 543 -3.79 -17.36 3.12
CA ARG A 543 -3.33 -15.97 3.00
C ARG A 543 -4.48 -15.00 2.82
N VAL A 544 -4.42 -13.91 3.59
CA VAL A 544 -5.21 -12.70 3.34
C VAL A 544 -4.29 -11.61 2.80
N TRP A 545 -4.65 -11.01 1.67
CA TRP A 545 -3.88 -9.92 1.09
C TRP A 545 -4.17 -8.61 1.82
N GLY A 546 -3.16 -7.74 1.95
CA GLY A 546 -3.33 -6.39 2.47
C GLY A 546 -4.07 -5.51 1.46
N ASN A 547 -5.38 -5.68 1.38
CA ASN A 547 -6.26 -4.87 0.53
C ASN A 547 -6.69 -3.59 1.26
N ILE A 548 -6.90 -2.53 0.48
CA ILE A 548 -7.56 -1.30 0.91
C ILE A 548 -8.96 -1.28 0.30
N TRP A 549 -9.98 -1.27 1.15
CA TRP A 549 -11.39 -1.27 0.77
C TRP A 549 -11.97 0.14 0.88
N LEU A 550 -12.41 0.69 -0.24
CA LEU A 550 -13.15 1.95 -0.28
C LEU A 550 -14.63 1.65 -0.04
N ILE A 551 -15.12 1.95 1.16
CA ILE A 551 -16.48 1.58 1.60
C ILE A 551 -17.51 2.70 1.40
N ASP A 552 -17.05 3.93 1.14
CA ASP A 552 -17.84 5.11 0.82
C ASP A 552 -16.92 6.13 0.11
N ASP A 553 -17.45 7.31 -0.24
CA ASP A 553 -16.68 8.44 -0.77
C ASP A 553 -15.45 8.74 0.11
N VAL A 554 -14.33 9.06 -0.55
CA VAL A 554 -13.10 9.56 0.08
C VAL A 554 -12.70 10.83 -0.66
N VAL A 555 -13.02 11.98 -0.07
CA VAL A 555 -12.89 13.29 -0.75
C VAL A 555 -12.10 14.27 0.12
N PHE A 556 -11.42 15.24 -0.49
CA PHE A 556 -10.76 16.30 0.29
C PHE A 556 -11.79 17.29 0.83
N ASN A 557 -11.52 17.86 2.01
CA ASN A 557 -12.43 18.78 2.71
C ASN A 557 -12.81 20.03 1.89
N ASP A 558 -11.95 20.43 0.96
CA ASP A 558 -12.09 21.58 0.07
C ASP A 558 -12.51 21.21 -1.36
N SER A 559 -12.76 19.93 -1.65
CA SER A 559 -13.23 19.50 -2.97
C SER A 559 -14.63 20.01 -3.28
N TYR A 560 -14.93 20.19 -4.57
CA TYR A 560 -16.27 20.52 -5.02
C TYR A 560 -17.24 19.35 -4.77
N GLY A 561 -18.55 19.62 -4.80
CA GLY A 561 -19.57 18.61 -4.46
C GLY A 561 -19.60 17.38 -5.38
N ASN A 562 -19.02 17.46 -6.57
CA ASN A 562 -18.81 16.34 -7.51
C ASN A 562 -17.56 15.50 -7.18
N GLY A 563 -16.69 15.93 -6.27
CA GLY A 563 -15.41 15.31 -5.94
C GLY A 563 -14.21 15.99 -6.59
N GLU A 564 -14.42 16.98 -7.44
CA GLU A 564 -13.35 17.67 -8.16
C GLU A 564 -12.42 18.41 -7.20
N VAL A 565 -11.11 18.15 -7.34
CA VAL A 565 -10.05 18.82 -6.59
C VAL A 565 -9.86 20.25 -7.10
N ILE A 566 -9.50 21.17 -6.19
CA ILE A 566 -9.11 22.52 -6.59
C ILE A 566 -7.80 22.43 -7.38
N HIS A 567 -7.84 22.89 -8.63
CA HIS A 567 -6.68 22.85 -9.52
C HIS A 567 -5.54 23.74 -8.98
N PRO A 568 -4.25 23.38 -9.16
CA PRO A 568 -3.12 24.20 -8.68
C PRO A 568 -3.13 25.65 -9.15
N GLN A 569 -3.69 25.91 -10.33
CA GLN A 569 -3.79 27.26 -10.91
C GLN A 569 -4.81 28.15 -10.17
N ASP A 570 -5.78 27.54 -9.50
CA ASP A 570 -6.85 28.21 -8.75
C ASP A 570 -6.55 28.28 -7.23
N GLY A 571 -5.30 28.01 -6.85
CA GLY A 571 -4.84 28.00 -5.45
C GLY A 571 -4.46 26.61 -4.93
N GLY A 572 -4.88 25.54 -5.62
CA GLY A 572 -4.60 24.15 -5.25
C GLY A 572 -5.27 23.72 -3.94
N THR A 573 -4.96 22.50 -3.51
CA THR A 573 -5.37 21.97 -2.21
C THR A 573 -4.16 21.74 -1.30
N ASP A 574 -4.39 21.75 0.01
CA ASP A 574 -3.43 21.33 1.04
C ASP A 574 -3.64 19.87 1.47
N ASN A 575 -4.71 19.24 1.00
CA ASN A 575 -5.08 17.87 1.32
C ASN A 575 -4.49 16.91 0.30
N VAL A 576 -3.98 15.77 0.76
CA VAL A 576 -3.53 14.69 -0.13
C VAL A 576 -3.72 13.34 0.55
N LEU A 577 -4.13 12.35 -0.22
CA LEU A 577 -4.24 10.96 0.23
C LEU A 577 -3.49 10.03 -0.71
N GLY A 578 -2.57 9.25 -0.16
CA GLY A 578 -1.92 8.12 -0.83
C GLY A 578 -2.45 6.79 -0.30
N LEU A 579 -2.75 5.85 -1.19
CA LEU A 579 -3.17 4.48 -0.85
C LEU A 579 -2.15 3.51 -1.44
N ILE A 580 -1.37 2.84 -0.58
CA ILE A 580 -0.35 1.85 -0.95
C ILE A 580 -0.85 0.49 -0.44
N ALA A 581 -1.53 -0.25 -1.31
CA ALA A 581 -2.04 -1.58 -1.01
C ALA A 581 -1.02 -2.66 -1.38
N GLY A 582 -0.82 -3.61 -0.46
CA GLY A 582 -0.07 -4.83 -0.69
C GLY A 582 -0.70 -5.72 -1.74
N GLY A 583 -2.02 -5.90 -1.63
CA GLY A 583 -2.86 -6.55 -2.62
C GLY A 583 -3.51 -5.53 -3.55
N ASN A 584 -4.82 -5.36 -3.39
CA ASN A 584 -5.69 -4.54 -4.24
C ASN A 584 -6.17 -3.29 -3.52
N VAL A 585 -6.55 -2.28 -4.31
CA VAL A 585 -7.50 -1.26 -3.85
C VAL A 585 -8.86 -1.61 -4.44
N ILE A 586 -9.85 -1.85 -3.57
CA ILE A 586 -11.14 -2.40 -3.97
C ILE A 586 -12.26 -1.43 -3.63
N ILE A 587 -13.08 -1.06 -4.61
CA ILE A 587 -14.34 -0.36 -4.36
C ILE A 587 -15.35 -1.38 -3.85
N ALA A 588 -15.65 -1.31 -2.56
CA ALA A 588 -16.54 -2.24 -1.90
C ALA A 588 -17.98 -2.12 -2.41
N ASN A 589 -18.71 -3.25 -2.42
CA ASN A 589 -20.13 -3.27 -2.70
C ASN A 589 -20.94 -2.84 -1.46
N THR A 590 -21.02 -1.53 -1.20
CA THR A 590 -21.76 -0.95 -0.08
C THR A 590 -22.94 -0.11 -0.58
N ARG A 591 -23.91 0.17 0.30
CA ARG A 591 -25.06 1.03 -0.05
C ARG A 591 -24.65 2.42 -0.58
N PRO A 592 -23.73 3.16 0.06
CA PRO A 592 -23.29 4.46 -0.45
C PRO A 592 -22.67 4.35 -1.85
N ASN A 593 -21.88 3.31 -2.09
CA ASN A 593 -21.25 3.04 -3.40
C ASN A 593 -22.24 2.53 -4.46
N GLY A 594 -23.55 2.45 -4.18
CA GLY A 594 -24.54 2.07 -5.18
C GLY A 594 -24.77 0.57 -5.32
N ALA A 595 -24.59 -0.19 -4.24
CA ALA A 595 -25.01 -1.59 -4.18
C ALA A 595 -26.44 -1.81 -4.71
N ARG A 596 -26.65 -2.98 -5.31
CA ARG A 596 -27.91 -3.42 -5.93
C ARG A 596 -28.31 -2.64 -7.18
N GLY A 597 -27.36 -2.40 -8.09
CA GLY A 597 -27.63 -1.67 -9.32
C GLY A 597 -28.06 -0.22 -9.09
N GLY A 598 -27.46 0.45 -8.11
CA GLY A 598 -27.73 1.87 -7.81
C GLY A 598 -29.04 2.13 -7.05
N GLN A 599 -29.61 1.15 -6.36
CA GLN A 599 -30.90 1.30 -5.67
C GLN A 599 -30.85 2.25 -4.46
N TYR A 600 -29.72 2.32 -3.73
CA TYR A 600 -29.61 3.11 -2.49
C TYR A 600 -28.77 4.36 -2.65
N GLY A 601 -27.57 4.18 -3.21
CA GLY A 601 -26.66 5.24 -3.62
C GLY A 601 -26.32 5.05 -5.10
N SER A 602 -25.39 5.84 -5.60
CA SER A 602 -24.86 5.65 -6.93
C SER A 602 -23.54 6.37 -7.02
N SER A 603 -22.59 5.76 -7.74
CA SER A 603 -21.26 6.27 -7.95
C SER A 603 -20.44 6.32 -6.65
N ILE A 604 -19.14 6.54 -6.81
CA ILE A 604 -18.20 6.83 -5.72
C ILE A 604 -17.30 7.98 -6.16
N LYS A 605 -16.89 8.83 -5.22
CA LYS A 605 -15.91 9.90 -5.40
C LYS A 605 -14.64 9.58 -4.65
N ILE A 606 -13.52 9.70 -5.34
CA ILE A 606 -12.21 9.31 -4.82
C ILE A 606 -11.21 10.41 -5.14
N ASN A 607 -10.62 10.98 -4.10
CA ASN A 607 -9.51 11.94 -4.16
C ASN A 607 -8.28 11.27 -3.56
N ALA A 608 -7.52 10.53 -4.37
CA ALA A 608 -6.38 9.77 -3.88
C ALA A 608 -5.39 9.37 -4.99
N ALA A 609 -4.12 9.29 -4.63
CA ALA A 609 -3.12 8.56 -5.39
C ALA A 609 -3.15 7.08 -4.99
N ILE A 610 -3.43 6.19 -5.94
CA ILE A 610 -3.64 4.75 -5.71
C ILE A 610 -2.45 3.95 -6.24
N LEU A 611 -1.93 3.04 -5.41
CA LEU A 611 -0.90 2.07 -5.77
C LEU A 611 -1.27 0.68 -5.23
N ALA A 612 -1.48 -0.28 -6.12
CA ALA A 612 -1.74 -1.69 -5.80
C ALA A 612 -0.53 -2.56 -6.22
N MET A 613 0.29 -2.98 -5.26
CA MET A 613 1.61 -3.59 -5.51
C MET A 613 1.56 -4.96 -6.16
N ASN A 614 0.65 -5.84 -5.71
CA ASN A 614 0.49 -7.19 -6.27
C ASN A 614 -0.89 -7.39 -6.93
N GLY A 615 -1.79 -6.42 -6.75
CA GLY A 615 -3.18 -6.46 -7.19
C GLY A 615 -3.53 -5.45 -8.28
N GLY A 616 -4.79 -5.06 -8.31
CA GLY A 616 -5.32 -4.00 -9.16
C GLY A 616 -6.19 -2.99 -8.40
N PHE A 617 -6.51 -1.88 -9.06
CA PHE A 617 -7.64 -1.05 -8.64
C PHE A 617 -8.91 -1.63 -9.26
N ILE A 618 -9.79 -2.22 -8.45
CA ILE A 618 -10.88 -3.10 -8.91
C ILE A 618 -12.21 -2.81 -8.22
N SER A 619 -13.33 -3.07 -8.90
CA SER A 619 -14.65 -3.04 -8.27
C SER A 619 -15.01 -4.41 -7.67
N HIS A 620 -15.69 -4.42 -6.52
CA HIS A 620 -16.19 -5.64 -5.88
C HIS A 620 -17.44 -6.17 -6.62
N TYR A 621 -17.26 -6.74 -7.82
CA TYR A 621 -18.35 -7.24 -8.67
C TYR A 621 -18.79 -8.67 -8.36
N TRP A 622 -18.04 -9.46 -7.57
CA TRP A 622 -18.39 -10.85 -7.26
C TRP A 622 -19.52 -10.96 -6.23
N GLN A 623 -19.63 -10.00 -5.31
CA GLN A 623 -20.82 -9.81 -4.47
C GLN A 623 -21.84 -8.95 -5.24
N ASN A 624 -22.54 -9.52 -6.23
CA ASN A 624 -23.53 -8.80 -7.06
C ASN A 624 -24.97 -9.29 -6.80
N THR A 625 -25.96 -8.58 -7.37
CA THR A 625 -27.38 -8.92 -7.22
C THR A 625 -28.07 -9.35 -8.52
N LEU A 626 -27.33 -9.95 -9.45
CA LEU A 626 -27.90 -10.50 -10.68
C LEU A 626 -28.79 -11.73 -10.40
N GLN A 627 -29.77 -11.99 -11.26
CA GLN A 627 -30.57 -13.23 -11.19
C GLN A 627 -29.80 -14.49 -11.63
N ALA A 628 -28.72 -14.34 -12.39
CA ALA A 628 -27.80 -15.40 -12.82
C ALA A 628 -26.38 -14.84 -12.70
N TYR A 629 -25.35 -15.70 -12.59
CA TYR A 629 -23.95 -15.25 -12.43
C TYR A 629 -23.69 -14.61 -11.05
N HIS A 630 -24.42 -15.01 -10.02
CA HIS A 630 -24.29 -14.49 -8.65
C HIS A 630 -23.86 -15.57 -7.65
N ASP A 631 -23.97 -16.84 -8.00
CA ASP A 631 -23.71 -17.96 -7.09
C ASP A 631 -22.33 -18.56 -7.37
N TRP A 632 -21.71 -19.13 -6.33
CA TRP A 632 -20.41 -19.79 -6.45
C TRP A 632 -20.51 -21.05 -7.32
N ASN A 633 -21.68 -21.68 -7.36
CA ASN A 633 -21.94 -22.96 -8.03
C ASN A 633 -22.69 -22.83 -9.37
N ASP A 634 -22.67 -21.66 -10.01
CA ASP A 634 -23.36 -21.38 -11.28
C ASP A 634 -22.92 -22.29 -12.47
N GLY A 635 -21.98 -23.23 -12.25
CA GLY A 635 -21.60 -24.27 -13.21
C GLY A 635 -20.88 -23.73 -14.44
N LEU A 636 -20.22 -22.58 -14.29
CA LEU A 636 -19.61 -21.84 -15.40
C LEU A 636 -18.28 -22.45 -15.81
N GLY A 637 -18.01 -22.50 -17.12
CA GLY A 637 -16.74 -22.98 -17.67
C GLY A 637 -15.52 -22.11 -17.33
N TYR A 638 -15.73 -20.96 -16.67
CA TYR A 638 -14.70 -20.02 -16.24
C TYR A 638 -14.35 -20.14 -14.74
N GLY A 639 -14.93 -21.11 -14.03
CA GLY A 639 -14.76 -21.29 -12.59
C GLY A 639 -15.73 -20.45 -11.75
N ILE A 640 -15.38 -20.27 -10.47
CA ILE A 640 -16.14 -19.47 -9.51
C ILE A 640 -15.88 -17.99 -9.83
N ILE A 641 -16.95 -17.22 -10.04
CA ILE A 641 -16.86 -15.80 -10.41
C ILE A 641 -17.58 -14.87 -9.42
N ALA A 642 -18.44 -15.43 -8.59
CA ALA A 642 -19.32 -14.76 -7.65
C ALA A 642 -19.37 -15.55 -6.34
N ASP A 643 -19.77 -14.90 -5.25
CA ASP A 643 -19.71 -15.47 -3.90
C ASP A 643 -21.07 -15.82 -3.29
N GLY A 644 -22.18 -15.70 -4.04
CA GLY A 644 -23.53 -16.01 -3.54
C GLY A 644 -24.11 -15.02 -2.52
N ARG A 645 -23.31 -14.11 -1.94
CA ARG A 645 -23.73 -13.30 -0.78
C ARG A 645 -24.33 -11.95 -1.16
N GLY A 646 -24.20 -11.52 -2.41
CA GLY A 646 -24.67 -10.20 -2.84
C GLY A 646 -26.16 -9.96 -2.61
N GLY A 647 -27.01 -10.99 -2.78
CA GLY A 647 -28.45 -10.90 -2.50
C GLY A 647 -28.79 -10.77 -1.01
N HIS A 648 -27.85 -11.08 -0.13
CA HIS A 648 -27.97 -11.12 1.32
C HIS A 648 -27.29 -9.93 2.02
N ARG A 649 -26.72 -9.01 1.24
CA ARG A 649 -26.06 -7.79 1.75
C ARG A 649 -26.85 -6.55 1.35
N ASN A 650 -26.67 -5.45 2.08
CA ASN A 650 -27.21 -4.12 1.74
C ASN A 650 -28.74 -4.10 1.49
N TYR A 651 -29.68 -4.41 2.39
CA TYR A 651 -29.62 -4.76 3.81
C TYR A 651 -29.28 -6.23 4.05
N TYR A 652 -28.81 -6.54 5.25
CA TYR A 652 -28.42 -7.89 5.64
C TYR A 652 -29.62 -8.86 5.65
N ARG A 653 -29.39 -10.07 5.17
CA ARG A 653 -30.32 -11.20 5.27
C ARG A 653 -29.56 -12.44 5.73
N PRO A 654 -30.14 -13.22 6.67
CA PRO A 654 -29.50 -14.45 7.11
C PRO A 654 -29.40 -15.49 5.98
N ASP A 655 -28.42 -16.38 6.07
CA ASP A 655 -28.19 -17.52 5.16
C ASP A 655 -29.42 -18.40 5.00
N GLY A 656 -30.10 -18.73 6.11
CA GLY A 656 -31.34 -19.52 6.06
C GLY A 656 -32.54 -18.84 5.35
N GLY A 657 -32.41 -17.57 4.94
CA GLY A 657 -33.43 -16.84 4.18
C GLY A 657 -33.11 -16.73 2.69
N ASN A 658 -34.11 -16.44 1.85
CA ASN A 658 -33.83 -16.18 0.43
C ASN A 658 -33.17 -14.79 0.22
N GLY A 659 -32.06 -14.76 -0.51
CA GLY A 659 -31.45 -13.53 -1.02
C GLY A 659 -32.40 -12.77 -1.95
N ILE A 660 -32.18 -11.45 -2.07
CA ILE A 660 -32.88 -10.61 -3.06
C ILE A 660 -31.94 -10.33 -4.22
N TYR A 661 -32.33 -10.72 -5.42
CA TYR A 661 -31.59 -10.46 -6.66
C TYR A 661 -32.41 -9.54 -7.56
N THR A 662 -31.89 -8.35 -7.83
CA THR A 662 -32.67 -7.17 -8.27
C THR A 662 -32.84 -7.05 -9.78
N GLY A 663 -32.10 -7.81 -10.61
CA GLY A 663 -32.28 -7.72 -12.05
C GLY A 663 -31.29 -8.49 -12.91
N ASN A 664 -31.28 -8.15 -14.20
CA ASN A 664 -30.39 -8.72 -15.21
C ASN A 664 -29.10 -7.90 -15.39
N ASP A 665 -28.87 -6.87 -14.57
CA ASP A 665 -27.66 -6.06 -14.49
C ASP A 665 -27.45 -5.54 -13.05
N ASP A 666 -26.24 -5.09 -12.72
CA ASP A 666 -25.86 -4.50 -11.42
C ASP A 666 -24.86 -3.36 -11.67
N ILE A 667 -25.31 -2.35 -12.43
CA ILE A 667 -24.55 -1.11 -12.66
C ILE A 667 -24.77 -0.12 -11.51
N ARG A 668 -23.66 0.31 -10.91
CA ARG A 668 -23.64 1.06 -9.65
C ARG A 668 -23.33 2.54 -9.85
N GLY A 669 -23.17 3.00 -11.09
CA GLY A 669 -22.88 4.39 -11.45
C GLY A 669 -21.46 4.58 -11.96
N TYR A 670 -20.83 5.70 -11.58
CA TYR A 670 -19.49 6.08 -12.02
C TYR A 670 -18.47 6.00 -10.89
N VAL A 671 -17.23 5.64 -11.21
CA VAL A 671 -16.07 5.94 -10.36
C VAL A 671 -15.56 7.30 -10.76
N ASN A 672 -15.84 8.32 -9.94
CA ASN A 672 -15.34 9.68 -10.13
C ASN A 672 -14.03 9.82 -9.37
N LEU A 673 -12.92 9.59 -10.07
CA LEU A 673 -11.57 9.66 -9.52
C LEU A 673 -10.95 11.01 -9.89
N TRP A 674 -10.38 11.70 -8.90
CA TRP A 674 -9.40 12.77 -9.06
C TRP A 674 -8.12 12.33 -8.36
N GLY A 675 -7.14 11.85 -9.13
CA GLY A 675 -5.98 11.21 -8.52
C GLY A 675 -5.08 10.48 -9.50
N SER A 676 -4.50 9.37 -9.06
CA SER A 676 -3.56 8.55 -9.84
C SER A 676 -3.90 7.07 -9.64
N VAL A 677 -3.70 6.22 -10.66
CA VAL A 677 -3.89 4.75 -10.55
C VAL A 677 -2.63 4.03 -11.00
N VAL A 678 -2.00 3.32 -10.08
CA VAL A 678 -0.81 2.51 -10.32
C VAL A 678 -1.10 1.09 -9.85
N GLN A 679 -0.91 0.09 -10.72
CA GLN A 679 -1.31 -1.27 -10.42
C GLN A 679 -0.40 -2.32 -11.08
N PHE A 680 -0.33 -3.49 -10.47
CA PHE A 680 0.35 -4.65 -11.06
C PHE A 680 -0.37 -5.09 -12.33
N ARG A 681 -1.68 -5.32 -12.23
CA ARG A 681 -2.56 -5.78 -13.31
C ARG A 681 -3.81 -4.92 -13.39
N ARG A 682 -4.42 -4.81 -14.57
CA ARG A 682 -5.60 -3.98 -14.80
C ARG A 682 -6.81 -4.54 -14.06
N GLY A 683 -7.27 -3.84 -13.02
CA GLY A 683 -8.50 -4.20 -12.32
C GLY A 683 -9.76 -3.83 -13.12
N TYR A 684 -10.76 -4.70 -13.08
CA TYR A 684 -12.04 -4.45 -13.74
C TYR A 684 -12.94 -3.51 -12.92
N MET A 685 -13.29 -2.37 -13.50
CA MET A 685 -14.36 -1.51 -12.99
C MET A 685 -15.75 -1.99 -13.41
N LYS A 686 -15.86 -2.59 -14.60
CA LYS A 686 -17.11 -3.12 -15.15
C LYS A 686 -16.88 -4.49 -15.80
N ARG A 687 -17.80 -5.42 -15.57
CA ARG A 687 -17.90 -6.70 -16.27
C ARG A 687 -19.18 -6.74 -17.09
N ASN A 688 -19.13 -7.15 -18.34
CA ASN A 688 -20.29 -7.18 -19.23
C ASN A 688 -20.15 -8.24 -20.33
N TYR A 689 -21.16 -8.35 -21.19
CA TYR A 689 -21.15 -9.20 -22.38
C TYR A 689 -20.20 -8.68 -23.48
N PRO A 690 -19.37 -9.54 -24.12
CA PRO A 690 -19.06 -10.93 -23.75
C PRO A 690 -18.09 -11.01 -22.57
N GLY A 691 -18.42 -11.85 -21.59
CA GLY A 691 -17.65 -12.02 -20.36
C GLY A 691 -18.33 -13.06 -19.48
N PRO A 692 -17.72 -13.45 -18.35
CA PRO A 692 -18.33 -14.45 -17.47
C PRO A 692 -19.63 -13.90 -16.84
N TYR A 693 -19.71 -12.58 -16.69
CA TYR A 693 -20.94 -11.84 -16.45
C TYR A 693 -21.58 -11.49 -17.79
N ASN A 694 -22.31 -12.45 -18.36
CA ASN A 694 -22.93 -12.33 -19.67
C ASN A 694 -24.25 -11.53 -19.58
N VAL A 695 -24.13 -10.27 -19.19
CA VAL A 695 -25.24 -9.34 -19.00
C VAL A 695 -24.93 -7.97 -19.60
N SER A 696 -25.98 -7.20 -19.87
CA SER A 696 -25.92 -5.84 -20.40
C SER A 696 -26.88 -4.96 -19.61
N PRO A 697 -26.48 -3.76 -19.16
CA PRO A 697 -25.20 -3.08 -19.38
C PRO A 697 -23.96 -3.67 -18.66
N GLY A 698 -24.13 -4.46 -17.60
CA GLY A 698 -23.02 -5.12 -16.91
C GLY A 698 -23.17 -5.18 -15.38
N VAL A 699 -22.05 -5.44 -14.70
CA VAL A 699 -21.86 -5.37 -13.24
C VAL A 699 -20.69 -4.44 -12.93
N GLY A 700 -20.85 -3.54 -11.96
CA GLY A 700 -19.80 -2.61 -11.52
C GLY A 700 -20.07 -1.16 -11.91
N TYR A 701 -19.07 -0.45 -12.40
CA TYR A 701 -19.09 1.00 -12.61
C TYR A 701 -18.52 1.42 -13.97
N ASP A 702 -19.06 2.51 -14.51
CA ASP A 702 -18.40 3.27 -15.55
C ASP A 702 -17.25 4.11 -14.95
N LYS A 703 -16.26 4.47 -15.77
CA LYS A 703 -15.10 5.25 -15.33
C LYS A 703 -15.31 6.73 -15.62
N ASN A 704 -14.96 7.57 -14.67
CA ASN A 704 -14.78 9.02 -14.84
C ASN A 704 -13.48 9.41 -14.13
N TYR A 705 -12.39 9.36 -14.88
CA TYR A 705 -11.03 9.33 -14.36
C TYR A 705 -10.33 10.64 -14.72
N ASN A 706 -10.03 11.45 -13.72
CA ASN A 706 -9.40 12.76 -13.84
C ASN A 706 -8.10 12.78 -13.03
N TYR A 707 -7.10 13.50 -13.51
CA TYR A 707 -5.81 13.56 -12.83
C TYR A 707 -5.78 14.68 -11.80
N ASP A 708 -5.30 14.39 -10.59
CA ASP A 708 -5.04 15.44 -9.61
C ASP A 708 -3.67 16.10 -9.88
N TRP A 709 -3.70 17.24 -10.56
CA TRP A 709 -2.51 18.03 -10.87
C TRP A 709 -1.76 18.54 -9.63
N ASN A 710 -2.37 18.55 -8.44
CA ASN A 710 -1.67 18.87 -7.20
C ASN A 710 -0.60 17.83 -6.86
N LEU A 711 -0.73 16.58 -7.29
CA LEU A 711 0.22 15.49 -7.01
C LEU A 711 1.63 15.79 -7.56
N LYS A 712 1.74 16.57 -8.64
CA LYS A 712 3.04 17.01 -9.20
C LYS A 712 3.80 17.97 -8.29
N LEU A 713 3.08 18.67 -7.41
CA LEU A 713 3.61 19.68 -6.50
C LEU A 713 3.70 19.17 -5.06
N LYS A 714 2.68 18.43 -4.62
CA LYS A 714 2.50 17.89 -3.28
C LYS A 714 2.14 16.40 -3.38
N PRO A 715 3.12 15.51 -3.59
CA PRO A 715 2.88 14.08 -3.62
C PRO A 715 2.42 13.59 -2.23
N PRO A 716 1.76 12.43 -2.14
CA PRO A 716 1.42 11.85 -0.85
C PRO A 716 2.66 11.59 0.00
N PRO A 717 2.55 11.65 1.33
CA PRO A 717 3.68 11.48 2.24
C PRO A 717 4.38 10.13 2.02
N TYR A 718 5.67 10.16 1.72
CA TYR A 718 6.48 8.96 1.43
C TYR A 718 5.90 8.03 0.35
N PHE A 719 5.17 8.59 -0.63
CA PHE A 719 4.69 7.82 -1.77
C PHE A 719 5.85 7.29 -2.63
N PRO A 720 5.72 6.12 -3.29
CA PRO A 720 6.86 5.50 -3.94
C PRO A 720 7.51 6.25 -5.09
N ASP A 721 8.85 6.30 -5.05
CA ASP A 721 9.68 6.86 -6.11
C ASP A 721 9.85 5.85 -7.26
N LEU A 722 10.01 6.37 -8.47
CA LEU A 722 10.26 5.56 -9.67
C LEU A 722 11.70 5.07 -9.70
N GLN A 723 11.89 3.84 -10.16
CA GLN A 723 13.20 3.25 -10.36
C GLN A 723 13.34 2.67 -11.77
N ASN A 724 14.53 2.85 -12.35
CA ASN A 724 14.89 2.19 -13.59
C ASN A 724 15.36 0.75 -13.34
N THR A 725 15.57 -0.01 -14.42
CA THR A 725 16.06 -1.40 -14.41
C THR A 725 17.42 -1.62 -13.74
N ASN A 726 18.15 -0.55 -13.38
CA ASN A 726 19.41 -0.61 -12.64
C ASN A 726 19.24 -0.29 -11.14
N ASN A 727 18.00 -0.31 -10.62
CA ASN A 727 17.63 0.02 -9.24
C ASN A 727 18.06 1.43 -8.81
N THR A 728 18.10 2.37 -9.75
CA THR A 728 18.35 3.78 -9.44
C THR A 728 17.09 4.61 -9.54
N VAL A 729 16.98 5.58 -8.65
CA VAL A 729 15.84 6.52 -8.61
C VAL A 729 15.84 7.38 -9.86
N ILE A 730 14.69 7.49 -10.52
CA ILE A 730 14.52 8.38 -11.66
C ILE A 730 14.35 9.81 -11.15
N LEU A 731 15.29 10.68 -11.53
CA LEU A 731 15.33 12.07 -11.09
C LEU A 731 14.87 13.00 -12.20
N LYS A 732 14.03 14.00 -11.85
CA LYS A 732 13.71 15.15 -12.71
C LYS A 732 14.45 16.38 -12.26
N MET A 733 14.91 17.19 -13.21
CA MET A 733 15.57 18.46 -12.89
C MET A 733 14.58 19.43 -12.25
N ALA A 734 14.95 19.98 -11.09
CA ALA A 734 14.18 20.96 -10.35
C ALA A 734 14.74 22.37 -10.53
N SER A 735 16.07 22.52 -10.49
CA SER A 735 16.73 23.80 -10.72
C SER A 735 18.12 23.63 -11.33
N TYR A 736 18.58 24.66 -12.04
CA TYR A 736 19.94 24.74 -12.57
C TYR A 736 20.40 26.20 -12.50
N GLY A 737 21.67 26.43 -12.15
CA GLY A 737 22.23 27.78 -12.15
C GLY A 737 23.70 27.85 -11.75
N GLU A 738 24.23 29.06 -11.78
CA GLU A 738 25.55 29.36 -11.23
C GLU A 738 25.47 29.47 -9.70
N ALA A 739 26.35 28.75 -9.00
CA ALA A 739 26.47 28.82 -7.56
C ALA A 739 27.33 30.02 -7.18
N ASN A 740 26.80 30.93 -6.36
CA ASN A 740 27.59 32.03 -5.80
C ASN A 740 28.73 31.47 -4.95
N THR A 741 29.95 31.93 -5.18
CA THR A 741 31.16 31.58 -4.41
C THR A 741 31.19 32.20 -2.99
N ILE A 742 30.05 32.60 -2.43
CA ILE A 742 29.98 33.36 -1.18
C ILE A 742 29.26 32.54 -0.09
N ASN A 743 30.09 32.04 0.83
CA ASN A 743 29.84 31.54 2.18
C ASN A 743 29.24 30.14 2.35
N GLU A 744 30.12 29.15 2.46
CA GLU A 744 29.94 27.98 3.32
C GLU A 744 30.00 28.42 4.80
N GLU A 745 28.92 29.00 5.32
CA GLU A 745 28.62 29.15 6.75
C GLU A 745 27.19 29.70 6.90
N GLU A 746 26.18 28.84 6.73
CA GLU A 746 24.89 28.93 7.43
C GLU A 746 24.23 27.54 7.53
#